data_AF-A0A3B0WW04-F1
#
_entry.id   AF-A0A3B0WW04-F1
#
_cell.length_a   1.000
_cell.length_b   1.000
_cell.length_c   1.000
_cell.angle_alpha   90.00
_cell.angle_beta   90.00
_cell.angle_gamma   90.00
#
_symmetry.space_group_name_H-M   'P 1'
#
loop_
_entity.id
_entity.type
_entity.pdbx_description
1 polymer ?
#
loop_
_entity_poly.entity_id
_entity_poly.type
_entity_poly.pdbx_seq_one_letter_code
_entity_poly.pdbx_strand_id
1 'polypeptide(L)'
;MTKPKTTPSKNSTRKNTIKKSKSVKKKVTKKKVTGKTVKSTSKNNTKKEKSSAKSKRISVRKKRPKIIKRSLLFNVLFNRYSLMGYGIVLLIFAFYLFYLNIVIIQKMSGRIWSLPSHVYARPLELYQGKQLSIAQLKLELKLLEFERVINRPTKPGQYRILNNKHFEIINRAFTYWDGKQASMGVRFSVYKNQLGALSELYSDNTLSLFRMEPVNIAGIYPATKEERQLIKLKDVPDELVMALLAVEDRRFYQHWGVDPQSILRALFANVRAGETVQGGSTLTQQLVKNLFLSSERTLLRKINEAFMALLLEFNYDKSVILETYINEIYLGQNGAKQIHGFELASQYYFADKLQNLSTDKLALLVGLVKGASWYSPRRHAKRAKNRRNQVLRLMRTQEMISQVQLKQLLQADLAIAKKPRYSGDRFPALVNLVKRQLKQDYDEDDLKSSGLKIFTSIDPLIQTQAESSVKRVIAKLEKSKKSVSKLQVSLIVASSQQGEVQAMVSDRNPSYPGFNRSLDAVRQIGSLIKPAIYLTALQQPKKYTLTSVLDDSPLHLKTKKDEVWSPQNYDKKFKGNILLLDALKTSRNVPTVRLGLDVGLADITDTLHNLGVKRKIPAYPSMTLGAFNLSPFEVANMYQTFAANGFNVPLKVIREVLNIDGLPLKRYPLKSDKTMDEKAVYLVNYALNQVTKTGTAKYLGRTIKQNLAGKTGTTDN
;
A
#
# COMPACT_ATOMS: atom_id res chain seq x y z
N MET A 1 -34.08 28.17 -56.71
CA MET A 1 -35.15 27.14 -56.69
C MET A 1 -35.48 26.81 -55.24
N THR A 2 -36.77 26.90 -54.95
CA THR A 2 -37.55 26.36 -53.82
C THR A 2 -37.12 26.62 -52.37
N LYS A 3 -37.99 27.44 -51.76
CA LYS A 3 -38.20 27.94 -50.40
C LYS A 3 -38.36 26.88 -49.26
N PRO A 4 -38.40 27.37 -48.00
CA PRO A 4 -38.29 26.64 -46.72
C PRO A 4 -39.65 26.35 -46.06
N LYS A 5 -39.65 25.79 -44.82
CA LYS A 5 -40.66 25.80 -43.71
C LYS A 5 -40.40 24.55 -42.83
N THR A 6 -40.63 24.40 -41.51
CA THR A 6 -41.34 25.13 -40.44
C THR A 6 -41.12 24.35 -39.13
N THR A 7 -40.93 25.01 -38.00
CA THR A 7 -41.45 24.62 -36.66
C THR A 7 -42.79 25.35 -36.43
N PRO A 8 -43.61 25.17 -35.35
CA PRO A 8 -43.53 24.30 -34.14
C PRO A 8 -44.86 23.59 -33.74
N SER A 9 -44.85 22.68 -32.74
CA SER A 9 -45.95 22.41 -31.76
C SER A 9 -45.53 21.25 -30.82
N LYS A 10 -45.25 21.47 -29.52
CA LYS A 10 -46.11 21.48 -28.31
C LYS A 10 -46.84 20.16 -27.95
N ASN A 11 -46.54 19.72 -26.71
CA ASN A 11 -47.30 18.89 -25.77
C ASN A 11 -47.38 17.36 -25.98
N SER A 12 -46.71 16.60 -25.11
CA SER A 12 -47.44 15.97 -23.99
C SER A 12 -46.52 15.60 -22.83
N THR A 13 -47.00 15.93 -21.64
CA THR A 13 -46.47 15.66 -20.31
C THR A 13 -46.67 14.20 -19.90
N ARG A 14 -45.60 13.52 -19.47
CA ARG A 14 -45.72 12.37 -18.54
C ARG A 14 -44.82 12.58 -17.32
N LYS A 15 -45.47 13.07 -16.25
CA LYS A 15 -45.00 13.00 -14.86
C LYS A 15 -44.90 11.52 -14.46
N ASN A 16 -43.70 11.01 -14.20
CA ASN A 16 -43.51 9.81 -13.39
C ASN A 16 -43.11 10.25 -11.97
N THR A 17 -44.13 10.28 -11.11
CA THR A 17 -44.06 10.43 -9.67
C THR A 17 -43.43 9.19 -9.05
N ILE A 18 -42.16 9.27 -8.63
CA ILE A 18 -41.55 8.25 -7.76
C ILE A 18 -42.06 8.51 -6.33
N LYS A 19 -42.98 7.64 -5.89
CA LYS A 19 -43.48 7.57 -4.51
C LYS A 19 -42.31 7.30 -3.54
N LYS A 20 -42.14 8.21 -2.58
CA LYS A 20 -41.40 7.97 -1.33
C LYS A 20 -41.99 6.74 -0.62
N SER A 21 -41.21 5.67 -0.48
CA SER A 21 -41.55 4.57 0.42
C SER A 21 -41.08 4.91 1.84
N LYS A 22 -41.99 4.70 2.80
CA LYS A 22 -41.85 5.06 4.20
C LYS A 22 -40.88 4.11 4.91
N SER A 23 -40.03 4.72 5.73
CA SER A 23 -39.22 4.10 6.77
C SER A 23 -40.07 3.28 7.75
N VAL A 24 -39.80 1.98 7.87
CA VAL A 24 -40.30 1.14 8.97
C VAL A 24 -39.23 1.08 10.05
N LYS A 25 -39.45 1.83 11.14
CA LYS A 25 -38.72 1.72 12.41
C LYS A 25 -39.15 0.43 13.12
N LYS A 26 -38.25 -0.53 13.32
CA LYS A 26 -38.45 -1.62 14.29
C LYS A 26 -37.86 -1.21 15.65
N LYS A 27 -38.75 -1.12 16.64
CA LYS A 27 -38.49 -0.89 18.08
C LYS A 27 -37.58 -1.99 18.64
N VAL A 28 -36.53 -1.60 19.36
CA VAL A 28 -35.79 -2.45 20.29
C VAL A 28 -36.31 -2.16 21.69
N THR A 29 -37.05 -3.10 22.27
CA THR A 29 -37.50 -3.07 23.66
C THR A 29 -36.46 -3.70 24.57
N LYS A 30 -35.96 -2.90 25.52
CA LYS A 30 -35.21 -3.33 26.71
C LYS A 30 -36.12 -4.14 27.63
N LYS A 31 -35.60 -5.22 28.24
CA LYS A 31 -36.08 -5.70 29.54
C LYS A 31 -34.90 -6.19 30.40
N LYS A 32 -34.74 -5.51 31.54
CA LYS A 32 -33.98 -5.91 32.74
C LYS A 32 -34.75 -6.99 33.50
N VAL A 33 -34.07 -7.96 34.12
CA VAL A 33 -34.39 -8.64 35.41
C VAL A 33 -33.04 -9.22 35.92
N THR A 34 -32.32 -8.64 36.90
CA THR A 34 -32.24 -9.00 38.35
C THR A 34 -32.24 -10.52 38.60
N GLY A 35 -31.36 -11.20 39.35
CA GLY A 35 -30.54 -10.83 40.51
C GLY A 35 -30.95 -11.70 41.71
N LYS A 36 -30.00 -12.44 42.31
CA LYS A 36 -30.04 -13.23 43.58
C LYS A 36 -30.74 -14.62 43.49
N THR A 37 -30.37 -15.68 44.22
CA THR A 37 -29.55 -15.85 45.44
C THR A 37 -29.11 -17.31 45.62
N VAL A 38 -28.05 -17.47 46.41
CA VAL A 38 -27.44 -18.67 47.01
C VAL A 38 -28.38 -19.43 47.96
N LYS A 39 -28.25 -20.78 48.06
CA LYS A 39 -28.22 -21.51 49.34
C LYS A 39 -27.75 -22.96 49.20
N SER A 40 -26.85 -23.32 50.13
CA SER A 40 -26.34 -24.64 50.48
C SER A 40 -27.29 -25.37 51.44
N THR A 41 -27.17 -26.70 51.55
CA THR A 41 -27.27 -27.60 52.73
C THR A 41 -27.34 -29.05 52.23
N SER A 42 -26.37 -29.94 52.48
CA SER A 42 -26.06 -30.70 53.72
C SER A 42 -26.90 -31.97 53.93
N LYS A 43 -26.19 -33.11 53.85
CA LYS A 43 -26.23 -34.38 54.65
C LYS A 43 -27.54 -34.84 55.31
N ASN A 44 -27.90 -36.11 55.09
CA ASN A 44 -27.88 -37.23 56.07
C ASN A 44 -28.47 -38.50 55.39
N ASN A 45 -27.76 -39.62 55.27
CA ASN A 45 -27.51 -40.71 56.25
C ASN A 45 -28.75 -41.43 56.79
N THR A 46 -28.91 -42.73 56.49
CA THR A 46 -29.20 -43.87 57.41
C THR A 46 -29.31 -45.18 56.60
N LYS A 47 -28.36 -46.12 56.79
CA LYS A 47 -28.42 -47.38 57.60
C LYS A 47 -29.39 -48.43 57.02
N LYS A 48 -28.89 -49.52 56.43
CA LYS A 48 -28.39 -50.80 57.03
C LYS A 48 -29.51 -51.67 57.59
N GLU A 49 -29.68 -52.85 57.00
CA GLU A 49 -29.93 -54.07 57.76
C GLU A 49 -29.28 -55.29 57.07
N LYS A 50 -28.71 -56.15 57.90
CA LYS A 50 -27.97 -57.39 57.60
C LYS A 50 -28.82 -58.57 58.10
N SER A 51 -28.39 -59.76 57.66
CA SER A 51 -28.53 -61.11 58.26
C SER A 51 -29.51 -62.01 57.49
N SER A 52 -29.33 -63.32 57.39
CA SER A 52 -28.18 -64.23 57.58
C SER A 52 -28.58 -65.61 57.04
N ALA A 53 -27.57 -66.39 56.66
CA ALA A 53 -27.55 -67.80 56.25
C ALA A 53 -28.67 -68.76 56.74
N LYS A 54 -29.07 -69.71 55.87
CA LYS A 54 -28.76 -71.14 56.06
C LYS A 54 -28.99 -71.99 54.80
N SER A 55 -28.06 -72.92 54.65
CA SER A 55 -27.90 -73.97 53.63
C SER A 55 -28.94 -75.10 53.79
N LYS A 56 -29.40 -75.67 52.66
CA LYS A 56 -29.66 -77.12 52.47
C LYS A 56 -29.47 -77.48 50.99
N ARG A 57 -28.59 -78.46 50.72
CA ARG A 57 -28.47 -79.25 49.47
C ARG A 57 -29.75 -80.12 49.34
N ILE A 58 -30.20 -80.72 48.22
CA ILE A 58 -29.63 -81.38 47.02
C ILE A 58 -30.79 -81.34 45.97
N SER A 59 -30.66 -81.02 44.67
CA SER A 59 -30.31 -81.94 43.59
C SER A 59 -30.61 -81.31 42.21
N VAL A 60 -30.09 -81.96 41.17
CA VAL A 60 -29.69 -81.45 39.86
C VAL A 60 -30.85 -81.21 38.89
N ARG A 61 -30.82 -80.07 38.17
CA ARG A 61 -31.24 -80.01 36.75
C ARG A 61 -30.50 -78.91 36.00
N LYS A 62 -29.51 -79.29 35.17
CA LYS A 62 -28.85 -78.41 34.20
C LYS A 62 -29.89 -77.87 33.21
N LYS A 63 -30.09 -76.54 33.15
CA LYS A 63 -30.61 -75.84 31.96
C LYS A 63 -29.49 -75.01 31.35
N ARG A 64 -29.22 -75.27 30.08
CA ARG A 64 -28.22 -74.58 29.23
C ARG A 64 -28.50 -73.06 29.18
N PRO A 65 -27.47 -72.20 29.11
CA PRO A 65 -27.68 -70.78 28.84
C PRO A 65 -28.13 -70.59 27.39
N LYS A 66 -29.21 -69.82 27.18
CA LYS A 66 -29.63 -69.39 25.84
C LYS A 66 -28.57 -68.44 25.29
N ILE A 67 -27.90 -68.88 24.23
CA ILE A 67 -27.09 -68.06 23.34
C ILE A 67 -28.00 -66.97 22.77
N ILE A 68 -27.70 -65.71 23.11
CA ILE A 68 -28.30 -64.55 22.45
C ILE A 68 -27.82 -64.60 20.99
N LYS A 69 -28.77 -64.84 20.08
CA LYS A 69 -28.52 -65.00 18.65
C LYS A 69 -27.87 -63.73 18.08
N ARG A 70 -26.74 -63.91 17.39
CA ARG A 70 -26.10 -62.94 16.46
C ARG A 70 -27.05 -62.38 15.38
N SER A 71 -28.27 -62.91 15.23
CA SER A 71 -29.19 -62.58 14.13
C SER A 71 -29.98 -61.28 14.29
N LEU A 72 -30.05 -60.69 15.50
CA LEU A 72 -30.78 -59.43 15.72
C LEU A 72 -30.00 -58.20 15.22
N LEU A 73 -28.68 -58.19 15.40
CA LEU A 73 -27.81 -57.14 14.81
C LEU A 73 -27.77 -57.23 13.28
N PHE A 74 -27.76 -58.44 12.72
CA PHE A 74 -27.74 -58.66 11.27
C PHE A 74 -29.03 -58.19 10.59
N ASN A 75 -30.20 -58.44 11.20
CA ASN A 75 -31.48 -58.02 10.62
C ASN A 75 -31.77 -56.51 10.76
N VAL A 76 -31.12 -55.80 11.67
CA VAL A 76 -31.23 -54.33 11.78
C VAL A 76 -30.28 -53.62 10.79
N LEU A 77 -29.12 -54.22 10.51
CA LEU A 77 -28.15 -53.71 9.53
C LEU A 77 -28.57 -53.98 8.07
N PHE A 78 -29.28 -55.08 7.80
CA PHE A 78 -29.63 -55.54 6.44
C PHE A 78 -31.14 -55.52 6.10
N ASN A 79 -31.97 -54.75 6.83
CA ASN A 79 -33.36 -54.53 6.43
C ASN A 79 -33.43 -53.64 5.18
N ARG A 80 -34.41 -53.84 4.28
CA ARG A 80 -34.58 -53.02 3.06
C ARG A 80 -34.63 -51.51 3.34
N TYR A 81 -35.14 -51.11 4.51
CA TYR A 81 -35.17 -49.72 4.96
C TYR A 81 -33.81 -49.20 5.47
N SER A 82 -32.94 -50.05 6.04
CA SER A 82 -31.57 -49.67 6.40
C SER A 82 -30.70 -49.54 5.16
N LEU A 83 -30.84 -50.44 4.17
CA LEU A 83 -30.19 -50.34 2.86
C LEU A 83 -30.58 -49.04 2.11
N MET A 84 -31.86 -48.68 2.11
CA MET A 84 -32.31 -47.42 1.51
C MET A 84 -31.78 -46.19 2.26
N GLY A 85 -31.71 -46.26 3.60
CA GLY A 85 -31.05 -45.26 4.44
C GLY A 85 -29.55 -45.11 4.13
N TYR A 86 -28.82 -46.21 3.97
CA TYR A 86 -27.40 -46.20 3.57
C TYR A 86 -27.21 -45.60 2.18
N GLY A 87 -28.11 -45.89 1.23
CA GLY A 87 -28.09 -45.29 -0.11
C GLY A 87 -28.26 -43.78 -0.06
N ILE A 88 -29.19 -43.26 0.74
CA ILE A 88 -29.40 -41.82 0.93
C ILE A 88 -28.17 -41.17 1.57
N VAL A 89 -27.58 -41.77 2.60
CA VAL A 89 -26.37 -41.25 3.26
C VAL A 89 -25.18 -41.22 2.29
N LEU A 90 -24.99 -42.27 1.49
CA LEU A 90 -23.95 -42.32 0.46
C LEU A 90 -24.16 -41.24 -0.60
N LEU A 91 -25.40 -41.00 -1.02
CA LEU A 91 -25.73 -39.95 -1.99
C LEU A 91 -25.45 -38.56 -1.43
N ILE A 92 -25.87 -38.29 -0.19
CA ILE A 92 -25.55 -37.02 0.51
C ILE A 92 -24.03 -36.85 0.63
N PHE A 93 -23.30 -37.91 0.98
CA PHE A 93 -21.84 -37.86 1.08
C PHE A 93 -21.16 -37.63 -0.27
N ALA A 94 -21.65 -38.27 -1.34
CA ALA A 94 -21.16 -38.04 -2.69
C ALA A 94 -21.43 -36.60 -3.15
N PHE A 95 -22.63 -36.07 -2.88
CA PHE A 95 -22.96 -34.66 -3.15
C PHE A 95 -22.07 -33.71 -2.35
N TYR A 96 -21.75 -34.05 -1.11
CA TYR A 96 -20.81 -33.30 -0.28
C TYR A 96 -19.39 -33.30 -0.88
N LEU A 97 -18.86 -34.45 -1.29
CA LEU A 97 -17.56 -34.53 -1.97
C LEU A 97 -17.55 -33.75 -3.29
N PHE A 98 -18.65 -33.81 -4.06
CA PHE A 98 -18.80 -33.02 -5.27
C PHE A 98 -18.81 -31.51 -4.98
N TYR A 99 -19.52 -31.08 -3.93
CA TYR A 99 -19.47 -29.71 -3.46
C TYR A 99 -18.06 -29.29 -3.05
N LEU A 100 -17.33 -30.13 -2.29
CA LEU A 100 -15.93 -29.87 -1.94
C LEU A 100 -15.05 -29.73 -3.19
N ASN A 101 -15.29 -30.56 -4.20
CA ASN A 101 -14.58 -30.52 -5.47
C ASN A 101 -14.82 -29.21 -6.22
N ILE A 102 -16.06 -28.73 -6.28
CA ILE A 102 -16.40 -27.41 -6.86
C ILE A 102 -15.66 -26.29 -6.13
N VAL A 103 -15.65 -26.32 -4.80
CA VAL A 103 -14.93 -25.31 -3.99
C VAL A 103 -13.43 -25.32 -4.30
N ILE A 104 -12.83 -26.51 -4.42
CA ILE A 104 -11.42 -26.67 -4.79
C ILE A 104 -11.16 -26.10 -6.17
N ILE A 105 -11.92 -26.54 -7.18
CA ILE A 105 -11.75 -26.10 -8.56
C ILE A 105 -11.91 -24.59 -8.66
N GLN A 106 -12.97 -24.00 -8.10
CA GLN A 106 -13.18 -22.55 -8.16
C GLN A 106 -12.03 -21.75 -7.55
N LYS A 107 -11.48 -22.21 -6.42
CA LYS A 107 -10.37 -21.54 -5.75
C LYS A 107 -9.05 -21.70 -6.51
N MET A 108 -8.80 -22.88 -7.08
CA MET A 108 -7.54 -23.24 -7.75
C MET A 108 -7.50 -22.80 -9.23
N SER A 109 -8.63 -22.82 -9.94
CA SER A 109 -8.76 -22.32 -11.32
C SER A 109 -8.97 -20.80 -11.37
N GLY A 110 -9.45 -20.21 -10.27
CA GLY A 110 -9.55 -18.77 -10.08
C GLY A 110 -8.23 -18.12 -9.63
N ARG A 111 -8.30 -16.86 -9.19
CA ARG A 111 -7.17 -16.17 -8.59
C ARG A 111 -6.97 -16.71 -7.16
N ILE A 112 -6.08 -17.70 -6.99
CA ILE A 112 -5.77 -18.31 -5.67
C ILE A 112 -5.43 -17.22 -4.63
N TRP A 113 -4.64 -16.24 -5.07
CA TRP A 113 -4.18 -15.10 -4.28
C TRP A 113 -4.56 -13.77 -4.90
N SER A 114 -4.72 -12.76 -4.05
CA SER A 114 -4.81 -11.38 -4.49
C SER A 114 -3.41 -10.80 -4.70
N LEU A 115 -3.00 -10.65 -5.96
CA LEU A 115 -1.79 -9.92 -6.33
C LEU A 115 -1.82 -8.45 -5.86
N PRO A 116 -0.69 -7.91 -5.37
CA PRO A 116 -0.60 -6.49 -5.05
C PRO A 116 -0.75 -5.64 -6.29
N SER A 117 -1.37 -4.48 -6.09
CA SER A 117 -1.29 -3.39 -7.06
C SER A 117 0.09 -2.74 -6.96
N HIS A 118 0.75 -2.47 -8.07
CA HIS A 118 2.08 -1.85 -8.10
C HIS A 118 1.96 -0.37 -8.43
N VAL A 119 2.61 0.47 -7.61
CA VAL A 119 2.74 1.91 -7.83
C VAL A 119 4.07 2.16 -8.51
N TYR A 120 4.03 2.67 -9.72
CA TYR A 120 5.18 3.00 -10.54
C TYR A 120 5.42 4.51 -10.57
N ALA A 121 6.69 4.91 -10.49
CA ALA A 121 7.14 6.28 -10.70
C ALA A 121 6.98 6.70 -12.17
N ARG A 122 7.33 7.96 -12.46
CA ARG A 122 7.45 8.42 -13.85
C ARG A 122 8.56 7.65 -14.59
N PRO A 123 8.33 7.14 -15.81
CA PRO A 123 9.41 6.54 -16.60
C PRO A 123 10.47 7.60 -16.92
N LEU A 124 11.75 7.24 -16.80
CA LEU A 124 12.82 8.14 -17.18
C LEU A 124 12.99 8.11 -18.70
N GLU A 125 12.62 9.22 -19.34
CA GLU A 125 12.85 9.43 -20.76
C GLU A 125 14.21 10.08 -20.99
N LEU A 126 15.05 9.47 -21.81
CA LEU A 126 16.36 9.93 -22.21
C LEU A 126 16.26 10.48 -23.65
N TYR A 127 16.84 11.64 -23.88
CA TYR A 127 16.95 12.27 -25.20
C TYR A 127 18.17 13.17 -25.22
N GLN A 128 18.69 13.46 -26.42
CA GLN A 128 19.86 14.32 -26.57
C GLN A 128 19.61 15.69 -25.94
N GLY A 129 20.57 16.18 -25.16
CA GLY A 129 20.48 17.47 -24.51
C GLY A 129 19.75 17.47 -23.16
N LYS A 130 19.20 16.35 -22.70
CA LYS A 130 18.56 16.24 -21.37
C LYS A 130 19.57 16.55 -20.26
N GLN A 131 19.18 17.42 -19.33
CA GLN A 131 19.95 17.72 -18.11
C GLN A 131 19.82 16.57 -17.10
N LEU A 132 20.85 15.74 -17.00
CA LEU A 132 20.92 14.61 -16.09
C LEU A 132 22.39 14.31 -15.74
N SER A 133 22.70 14.33 -14.44
CA SER A 133 24.04 14.01 -13.96
C SER A 133 24.28 12.50 -13.90
N ILE A 134 25.56 12.11 -13.95
CA ILE A 134 26.00 10.72 -13.76
C ILE A 134 25.50 10.16 -12.42
N ALA A 135 25.49 10.97 -11.35
CA ALA A 135 25.03 10.57 -10.03
C ALA A 135 23.51 10.28 -10.03
N GLN A 136 22.71 11.11 -10.70
CA GLN A 136 21.27 10.89 -10.86
C GLN A 136 20.97 9.64 -11.69
N LEU A 137 21.70 9.42 -12.79
CA LEU A 137 21.51 8.22 -13.61
C LEU A 137 21.89 6.94 -12.84
N LYS A 138 22.99 6.97 -12.07
CA LYS A 138 23.36 5.87 -11.16
C LYS A 138 22.29 5.62 -10.09
N LEU A 139 21.68 6.69 -9.55
CA LEU A 139 20.58 6.56 -8.60
C LEU A 139 19.37 5.90 -9.25
N GLU A 140 18.98 6.30 -10.46
CA GLU A 140 17.85 5.70 -11.18
C GLU A 140 18.09 4.20 -11.44
N LEU A 141 19.26 3.84 -11.97
CA LEU A 141 19.64 2.45 -12.24
C LEU A 141 19.65 1.60 -10.96
N LYS A 142 20.12 2.17 -9.84
CA LYS A 142 20.08 1.52 -8.54
C LYS A 142 18.64 1.30 -8.07
N LEU A 143 17.75 2.28 -8.24
CA LEU A 143 16.35 2.18 -7.85
C LEU A 143 15.58 1.15 -8.71
N LEU A 144 15.99 0.98 -9.96
CA LEU A 144 15.51 -0.02 -10.91
C LEU A 144 16.18 -1.40 -10.76
N GLU A 145 17.09 -1.55 -9.79
CA GLU A 145 17.79 -2.80 -9.54
C GLU A 145 18.51 -3.36 -10.79
N PHE A 146 19.16 -2.48 -11.54
CA PHE A 146 20.02 -2.88 -12.65
C PHE A 146 21.33 -3.47 -12.14
N GLU A 147 21.80 -4.51 -12.82
CA GLU A 147 23.07 -5.16 -12.55
C GLU A 147 24.20 -4.47 -13.32
N ARG A 148 25.26 -4.06 -12.61
CA ARG A 148 26.45 -3.50 -13.25
C ARG A 148 27.35 -4.62 -13.72
N VAL A 149 27.70 -4.64 -15.01
CA VAL A 149 28.61 -5.61 -15.62
C VAL A 149 29.91 -4.96 -16.09
N ILE A 150 30.97 -5.77 -16.15
CA ILE A 150 32.30 -5.35 -16.64
C ILE A 150 32.33 -5.42 -18.18
N ASN A 151 31.83 -6.52 -18.74
CA ASN A 151 31.71 -6.73 -20.18
C ASN A 151 30.49 -6.01 -20.73
N ARG A 152 30.41 -5.91 -22.07
CA ARG A 152 29.23 -5.32 -22.73
C ARG A 152 27.98 -6.05 -22.21
N PRO A 153 26.93 -5.32 -21.77
CA PRO A 153 25.68 -5.94 -21.31
C PRO A 153 25.16 -6.92 -22.35
N THR A 154 24.58 -8.04 -21.93
CA THR A 154 23.97 -9.06 -22.83
C THR A 154 22.56 -9.45 -22.44
N LYS A 155 22.16 -9.16 -21.19
CA LYS A 155 20.82 -9.48 -20.67
C LYS A 155 20.04 -8.21 -20.30
N PRO A 156 18.70 -8.25 -20.39
CA PRO A 156 17.85 -7.15 -19.92
C PRO A 156 18.08 -6.86 -18.43
N GLY A 157 18.12 -5.58 -18.07
CA GLY A 157 18.40 -5.13 -16.71
C GLY A 157 19.89 -5.05 -16.36
N GLN A 158 20.78 -5.15 -17.34
CA GLN A 158 22.21 -4.95 -17.17
C GLN A 158 22.66 -3.58 -17.68
N TYR A 159 23.71 -3.05 -17.09
CA TYR A 159 24.37 -1.84 -17.57
C TYR A 159 25.88 -1.86 -17.37
N ARG A 160 26.58 -1.10 -18.21
CA ARG A 160 28.00 -0.83 -18.11
C ARG A 160 28.24 0.68 -18.16
N ILE A 161 29.28 1.13 -17.46
CA ILE A 161 29.78 2.52 -17.55
C ILE A 161 31.26 2.48 -17.92
N LEU A 162 31.61 3.01 -19.09
CA LEU A 162 32.98 3.16 -19.58
C LEU A 162 33.49 4.58 -19.31
N ASN A 163 34.73 4.69 -18.84
CA ASN A 163 35.41 5.97 -18.54
C ASN A 163 34.57 6.93 -17.66
N ASN A 164 33.69 6.36 -16.84
CA ASN A 164 32.71 7.06 -15.99
C ASN A 164 31.80 8.07 -16.73
N LYS A 165 31.69 7.98 -18.06
CA LYS A 165 30.94 8.93 -18.91
C LYS A 165 30.04 8.27 -19.95
N HIS A 166 30.44 7.10 -20.47
CA HIS A 166 29.67 6.39 -21.49
C HIS A 166 28.85 5.28 -20.83
N PHE A 167 27.56 5.30 -21.08
CA PHE A 167 26.61 4.33 -20.56
C PHE A 167 26.19 3.40 -21.68
N GLU A 168 26.13 2.12 -21.37
CA GLU A 168 25.50 1.08 -22.18
C GLU A 168 24.48 0.39 -21.27
N ILE A 169 23.22 0.34 -21.66
CA ILE A 169 22.11 -0.12 -20.82
C ILE A 169 21.20 -1.00 -21.67
N ILE A 170 20.75 -2.14 -21.16
CA ILE A 170 19.66 -2.92 -21.78
C ILE A 170 18.45 -2.84 -20.86
N ASN A 171 17.38 -2.16 -21.28
CA ASN A 171 16.15 -2.06 -20.49
C ASN A 171 15.39 -3.40 -20.46
N ARG A 172 14.52 -3.58 -19.47
CA ARG A 172 13.60 -4.72 -19.47
C ARG A 172 12.39 -4.41 -20.34
N ALA A 173 11.81 -5.45 -20.96
CA ALA A 173 10.52 -5.31 -21.62
C ALA A 173 9.46 -4.88 -20.60
N PHE A 174 8.59 -3.95 -20.98
CA PHE A 174 7.60 -3.37 -20.07
C PHE A 174 6.32 -3.00 -20.80
N THR A 175 5.17 -3.07 -20.12
CA THR A 175 3.87 -2.66 -20.68
C THR A 175 3.43 -1.35 -20.05
N TYR A 176 3.42 -0.30 -20.86
CA TYR A 176 2.92 1.02 -20.52
C TYR A 176 1.45 1.15 -20.93
N TRP A 177 0.86 2.31 -20.61
CA TRP A 177 -0.51 2.63 -21.02
C TRP A 177 -0.66 2.85 -22.53
N ASP A 178 0.42 3.18 -23.22
CA ASP A 178 0.48 3.42 -24.67
C ASP A 178 0.96 2.20 -25.47
N GLY A 179 1.33 1.10 -24.80
CA GLY A 179 1.68 -0.16 -25.46
C GLY A 179 2.76 -0.98 -24.77
N LYS A 180 3.10 -2.12 -25.40
CA LYS A 180 4.22 -2.96 -24.97
C LYS A 180 5.52 -2.45 -25.59
N GLN A 181 6.51 -2.19 -24.75
CA GLN A 181 7.87 -1.88 -25.16
C GLN A 181 8.73 -3.14 -24.99
N ALA A 182 9.40 -3.56 -26.07
CA ALA A 182 10.34 -4.66 -26.03
C ALA A 182 11.64 -4.27 -25.27
N SER A 183 12.43 -5.29 -24.93
CA SER A 183 13.79 -5.07 -24.42
C SER A 183 14.66 -4.48 -25.53
N MET A 184 15.43 -3.44 -25.22
CA MET A 184 16.29 -2.73 -26.15
C MET A 184 17.56 -2.24 -25.45
N GLY A 185 18.68 -2.32 -26.16
CA GLY A 185 19.94 -1.76 -25.70
C GLY A 185 20.11 -0.33 -26.18
N VAL A 186 20.57 0.57 -25.32
CA VAL A 186 20.95 1.94 -25.66
C VAL A 186 22.38 2.24 -25.19
N ARG A 187 23.10 3.04 -25.97
CA ARG A 187 24.39 3.62 -25.59
C ARG A 187 24.39 5.13 -25.80
N PHE A 188 25.00 5.84 -24.86
CA PHE A 188 25.12 7.31 -24.88
C PHE A 188 26.24 7.79 -23.96
N SER A 189 26.61 9.06 -24.07
CA SER A 189 27.56 9.71 -23.16
C SER A 189 26.88 10.79 -22.32
N VAL A 190 27.43 11.06 -21.14
CA VAL A 190 27.03 12.20 -20.30
C VAL A 190 28.23 13.14 -20.14
N TYR A 191 28.06 14.38 -20.58
CA TYR A 191 29.08 15.42 -20.48
C TYR A 191 28.47 16.69 -19.90
N LYS A 192 29.15 17.32 -18.92
CA LYS A 192 28.65 18.54 -18.22
C LYS A 192 27.19 18.41 -17.74
N ASN A 193 26.82 17.25 -17.19
CA ASN A 193 25.45 16.91 -16.76
C ASN A 193 24.40 16.94 -17.88
N GLN A 194 24.80 16.75 -19.12
CA GLN A 194 23.93 16.72 -20.28
C GLN A 194 24.15 15.43 -21.09
N LEU A 195 23.06 14.84 -21.57
CA LEU A 195 23.11 13.65 -22.42
C LEU A 195 23.55 13.99 -23.84
N GLY A 196 24.49 13.22 -24.37
CA GLY A 196 24.83 13.19 -25.79
C GLY A 196 23.76 12.48 -26.63
N ALA A 197 24.07 12.28 -27.92
CA ALA A 197 23.22 11.51 -28.81
C ALA A 197 23.06 10.05 -28.32
N LEU A 198 21.88 9.50 -28.56
CA LEU A 198 21.57 8.11 -28.23
C LEU A 198 21.70 7.26 -29.48
N SER A 199 22.24 6.05 -29.32
CA SER A 199 22.23 5.01 -30.35
C SER A 199 21.83 3.69 -29.73
N GLU A 200 21.29 2.78 -30.54
CA GLU A 200 21.09 1.41 -30.11
C GLU A 200 22.43 0.76 -29.69
N LEU A 201 22.38 -0.22 -28.80
CA LEU A 201 23.60 -0.83 -28.25
C LEU A 201 24.32 -1.71 -29.28
N TYR A 202 23.54 -2.45 -30.08
CA TYR A 202 24.05 -3.45 -31.02
C TYR A 202 23.84 -3.08 -32.48
N SER A 203 23.16 -1.97 -32.75
CA SER A 203 23.09 -1.37 -34.07
C SER A 203 23.57 0.09 -33.96
N ASP A 204 24.07 0.67 -35.04
CA ASP A 204 24.48 2.07 -35.05
C ASP A 204 23.30 3.03 -35.34
N ASN A 205 22.06 2.52 -35.24
CA ASN A 205 20.85 3.31 -35.41
C ASN A 205 20.75 4.38 -34.33
N THR A 206 20.45 5.61 -34.74
CA THR A 206 20.27 6.73 -33.83
C THR A 206 18.87 6.71 -33.20
N LEU A 207 18.78 7.10 -31.93
CA LEU A 207 17.54 7.16 -31.20
C LEU A 207 17.25 8.61 -30.77
N SER A 208 16.09 9.13 -31.12
CA SER A 208 15.66 10.46 -30.64
C SER A 208 15.20 10.44 -29.18
N LEU A 209 14.63 9.31 -28.75
CA LEU A 209 14.05 9.11 -27.42
C LEU A 209 14.26 7.66 -26.97
N PHE A 210 14.64 7.48 -25.71
CA PHE A 210 14.70 6.18 -25.06
C PHE A 210 13.98 6.23 -23.71
N ARG A 211 12.94 5.42 -23.54
CA ARG A 211 12.15 5.37 -22.30
C ARG A 211 12.59 4.17 -21.44
N MET A 212 13.04 4.42 -20.22
CA MET A 212 13.37 3.39 -19.23
C MET A 212 12.10 2.77 -18.64
N GLU A 213 12.18 1.52 -18.14
CA GLU A 213 11.11 0.99 -17.27
C GLU A 213 10.94 1.87 -16.02
N PRO A 214 9.72 2.04 -15.51
CA PRO A 214 9.48 2.91 -14.36
C PRO A 214 9.86 2.22 -13.05
N VAL A 215 10.36 3.00 -12.09
CA VAL A 215 10.70 2.50 -10.75
C VAL A 215 9.44 2.04 -10.02
N ASN A 216 9.46 0.81 -9.50
CA ASN A 216 8.44 0.34 -8.56
C ASN A 216 8.64 1.02 -7.20
N ILE A 217 7.68 1.86 -6.81
CA ILE A 217 7.68 2.65 -5.57
C ILE A 217 7.09 1.84 -4.41
N ALA A 218 5.95 1.20 -4.61
CA ALA A 218 5.24 0.48 -3.56
C ALA A 218 4.29 -0.57 -4.12
N GLY A 219 4.03 -1.61 -3.34
CA GLY A 219 2.86 -2.48 -3.50
C GLY A 219 1.70 -1.96 -2.64
N ILE A 220 0.54 -1.72 -3.23
CA ILE A 220 -0.73 -1.53 -2.54
C ILE A 220 -1.46 -2.88 -2.53
N TYR A 221 -1.43 -3.53 -1.36
CA TYR A 221 -2.13 -4.78 -1.13
C TYR A 221 -3.61 -4.48 -0.85
N PRO A 222 -4.53 -5.37 -1.26
CA PRO A 222 -5.93 -5.31 -0.84
C PRO A 222 -6.05 -5.31 0.69
N ALA A 223 -7.25 -5.05 1.20
CA ALA A 223 -7.50 -4.97 2.65
C ALA A 223 -7.11 -6.24 3.43
N THR A 224 -6.92 -7.38 2.75
CA THR A 224 -6.29 -8.58 3.30
C THR A 224 -4.83 -8.28 3.63
N LYS A 225 -4.48 -8.29 4.91
CA LYS A 225 -3.13 -7.97 5.43
C LYS A 225 -2.10 -9.08 5.13
N GLU A 226 -2.14 -9.68 3.96
CA GLU A 226 -1.29 -10.79 3.54
C GLU A 226 -0.45 -10.34 2.34
N GLU A 227 0.86 -10.42 2.47
CA GLU A 227 1.81 -10.10 1.40
C GLU A 227 2.39 -11.39 0.84
N ARG A 228 2.52 -11.45 -0.49
CA ARG A 228 3.13 -12.55 -1.24
C ARG A 228 3.95 -11.98 -2.39
N GLN A 229 5.04 -12.66 -2.73
CA GLN A 229 5.73 -12.50 -4.00
C GLN A 229 5.78 -13.87 -4.66
N LEU A 230 5.07 -14.02 -5.79
CA LEU A 230 4.95 -15.31 -6.45
C LEU A 230 6.26 -15.71 -7.12
N ILE A 231 6.63 -16.97 -6.98
CA ILE A 231 7.74 -17.61 -7.66
C ILE A 231 7.25 -18.91 -8.32
N LYS A 232 7.68 -19.16 -9.56
CA LYS A 232 7.40 -20.43 -10.24
C LYS A 232 8.29 -21.52 -9.68
N LEU A 233 7.83 -22.76 -9.63
CA LEU A 233 8.57 -23.88 -9.05
C LEU A 233 9.95 -24.07 -9.70
N LYS A 234 10.05 -23.90 -11.02
CA LYS A 234 11.31 -23.97 -11.78
C LYS A 234 12.36 -22.94 -11.37
N ASP A 235 11.91 -21.85 -10.74
CA ASP A 235 12.76 -20.73 -10.31
C ASP A 235 13.12 -20.87 -8.81
N VAL A 236 12.63 -21.92 -8.13
CA VAL A 236 12.94 -22.23 -6.73
C VAL A 236 14.19 -23.09 -6.66
N PRO A 237 15.15 -22.83 -5.74
CA PRO A 237 16.30 -23.70 -5.55
C PRO A 237 15.91 -25.14 -5.22
N ASP A 238 16.51 -26.11 -5.92
CA ASP A 238 16.28 -27.54 -5.67
C ASP A 238 16.60 -27.91 -4.22
N GLU A 239 17.65 -27.31 -3.64
CA GLU A 239 18.00 -27.47 -2.22
C GLU A 239 16.84 -27.14 -1.27
N LEU A 240 16.06 -26.09 -1.59
CA LEU A 240 14.90 -25.71 -0.77
C LEU A 240 13.79 -26.76 -0.89
N VAL A 241 13.48 -27.18 -2.11
CA VAL A 241 12.45 -28.19 -2.37
C VAL A 241 12.80 -29.48 -1.66
N MET A 242 14.03 -29.97 -1.85
CA MET A 242 14.53 -31.17 -1.21
C MET A 242 14.49 -31.08 0.33
N ALA A 243 14.98 -29.98 0.90
CA ALA A 243 14.93 -29.76 2.35
C ALA A 243 13.50 -29.71 2.89
N LEU A 244 12.58 -29.05 2.16
CA LEU A 244 11.17 -28.96 2.53
C LEU A 244 10.52 -30.34 2.56
N LEU A 245 10.70 -31.15 1.52
CA LEU A 245 10.21 -32.53 1.47
C LEU A 245 10.83 -33.38 2.58
N ALA A 246 12.13 -33.27 2.83
CA ALA A 246 12.82 -34.05 3.86
C ALA A 246 12.27 -33.79 5.29
N VAL A 247 11.83 -32.55 5.54
CA VAL A 247 11.36 -32.09 6.86
C VAL A 247 9.86 -32.28 7.05
N GLU A 248 9.06 -31.92 6.05
CA GLU A 248 7.61 -31.86 6.18
C GLU A 248 6.92 -33.10 5.59
N ASP A 249 7.40 -33.65 4.47
CA ASP A 249 6.72 -34.74 3.77
C ASP A 249 7.66 -35.55 2.85
N ARG A 250 8.37 -36.53 3.44
CA ARG A 250 9.42 -37.29 2.75
C ARG A 250 8.91 -38.14 1.60
N ARG A 251 7.64 -38.52 1.65
CA ARG A 251 7.00 -39.41 0.68
C ARG A 251 5.96 -38.68 -0.16
N PHE A 252 6.12 -37.37 -0.27
CA PHE A 252 5.20 -36.52 -1.01
C PHE A 252 4.84 -37.08 -2.39
N TYR A 253 5.80 -37.61 -3.15
CA TYR A 253 5.53 -38.19 -4.48
C TYR A 253 4.97 -39.62 -4.47
N GLN A 254 4.90 -40.29 -3.31
CA GLN A 254 4.52 -41.70 -3.19
C GLN A 254 3.09 -41.91 -2.65
N HIS A 255 2.45 -40.87 -2.11
CA HIS A 255 1.10 -40.95 -1.57
C HIS A 255 0.13 -40.01 -2.31
N TRP A 256 -1.17 -40.25 -2.14
CA TRP A 256 -2.24 -39.41 -2.70
C TRP A 256 -2.93 -38.61 -1.60
N GLY A 257 -2.48 -37.37 -1.38
CA GLY A 257 -3.08 -36.37 -0.49
C GLY A 257 -2.86 -36.63 1.00
N VAL A 258 -2.99 -37.88 1.42
CA VAL A 258 -2.84 -38.36 2.79
C VAL A 258 -1.85 -39.52 2.79
N ASP A 259 -1.00 -39.59 3.82
CA ASP A 259 -0.02 -40.65 3.99
C ASP A 259 -0.40 -41.55 5.19
N PRO A 260 -1.06 -42.71 4.95
CA PRO A 260 -1.47 -43.62 6.02
C PRO A 260 -0.30 -44.12 6.87
N GLN A 261 0.84 -44.38 6.24
CA GLN A 261 2.04 -44.87 6.92
C GLN A 261 2.66 -43.75 7.78
N SER A 262 2.57 -42.47 7.40
CA SER A 262 3.02 -41.35 8.25
C SER A 262 2.06 -41.09 9.40
N ILE A 263 0.76 -41.27 9.21
CA ILE A 263 -0.24 -41.21 10.27
C ILE A 263 0.01 -42.30 11.31
N LEU A 264 0.18 -43.55 10.88
CA LEU A 264 0.44 -44.69 11.78
C LEU A 264 1.75 -44.50 12.56
N ARG A 265 2.81 -44.05 11.90
CA ARG A 265 4.10 -43.75 12.54
C ARG A 265 3.97 -42.66 13.61
N ALA A 266 3.28 -41.57 13.28
CA ALA A 266 3.04 -40.46 14.22
C ALA A 266 2.17 -40.90 15.39
N LEU A 267 1.13 -41.71 15.15
CA LEU A 267 0.27 -42.28 16.19
C LEU A 267 1.10 -43.10 17.18
N PHE A 268 1.91 -44.05 16.70
CA PHE A 268 2.75 -44.90 17.56
C PHE A 268 3.77 -44.08 18.36
N ALA A 269 4.44 -43.11 17.73
CA ALA A 269 5.39 -42.23 18.41
C ALA A 269 4.73 -41.38 19.51
N ASN A 270 3.53 -40.83 19.25
CA ASN A 270 2.80 -40.00 20.22
C ASN A 270 2.25 -40.82 21.39
N VAL A 271 1.76 -42.04 21.13
CA VAL A 271 1.32 -42.96 22.19
C VAL A 271 2.48 -43.34 23.10
N ARG A 272 3.67 -43.62 22.53
CA ARG A 272 4.87 -43.94 23.31
C ARG A 272 5.38 -42.77 24.14
N ALA A 273 5.24 -41.54 23.65
CA ALA A 273 5.72 -40.34 24.33
C ALA A 273 4.72 -39.74 25.33
N GLY A 274 3.45 -40.15 25.32
CA GLY A 274 2.39 -39.58 26.17
C GLY A 274 1.97 -38.15 25.78
N GLU A 275 2.60 -37.57 24.75
CA GLU A 275 2.30 -36.24 24.22
C GLU A 275 2.45 -36.22 22.68
N THR A 276 1.97 -35.14 22.03
CA THR A 276 2.12 -35.00 20.57
C THR A 276 3.54 -34.56 20.21
N VAL A 277 4.40 -35.52 19.86
CA VAL A 277 5.81 -35.29 19.51
C VAL A 277 6.01 -35.20 18.00
N GLN A 278 5.26 -35.98 17.21
CA GLN A 278 5.40 -36.07 15.76
C GLN A 278 4.07 -35.81 15.04
N GLY A 279 4.13 -35.03 13.95
CA GLY A 279 3.00 -34.77 13.07
C GLY A 279 2.93 -35.79 11.94
N GLY A 280 1.72 -36.25 11.60
CA GLY A 280 1.45 -37.13 10.46
C GLY A 280 0.74 -36.45 9.31
N SER A 281 0.83 -35.11 9.18
CA SER A 281 0.14 -34.36 8.12
C SER A 281 1.03 -34.16 6.90
N THR A 282 0.49 -34.36 5.71
CA THR A 282 1.17 -34.18 4.42
C THR A 282 1.24 -32.70 4.01
N LEU A 283 2.09 -32.36 3.03
CA LEU A 283 2.13 -30.99 2.47
C LEU A 283 0.78 -30.57 1.89
N THR A 284 0.08 -31.48 1.21
CA THR A 284 -1.24 -31.23 0.61
C THR A 284 -2.29 -30.96 1.69
N GLN A 285 -2.27 -31.70 2.80
CA GLN A 285 -3.13 -31.44 3.95
C GLN A 285 -2.85 -30.07 4.58
N GLN A 286 -1.56 -29.70 4.70
CA GLN A 286 -1.18 -28.38 5.18
C GLN A 286 -1.64 -27.25 4.24
N LEU A 287 -1.54 -27.47 2.92
CA LEU A 287 -2.02 -26.52 1.92
C LEU A 287 -3.53 -26.32 2.02
N VAL A 288 -4.30 -27.41 2.10
CA VAL A 288 -5.75 -27.38 2.23
C VAL A 288 -6.18 -26.60 3.46
N LYS A 289 -5.52 -26.88 4.60
CA LYS A 289 -5.77 -26.17 5.85
C LYS A 289 -5.58 -24.66 5.72
N ASN A 290 -4.55 -24.23 4.99
CA ASN A 290 -4.24 -22.80 4.85
C ASN A 290 -5.14 -22.10 3.81
N LEU A 291 -5.50 -22.77 2.71
CA LEU A 291 -6.28 -22.16 1.63
C LEU A 291 -7.80 -22.20 1.82
N PHE A 292 -8.34 -23.24 2.46
CA PHE A 292 -9.77 -23.53 2.43
C PHE A 292 -10.45 -23.58 3.80
N LEU A 293 -9.72 -23.85 4.87
CA LEU A 293 -10.29 -24.16 6.19
C LEU A 293 -9.97 -23.08 7.22
N SER A 294 -10.83 -22.99 8.25
CA SER A 294 -10.58 -22.11 9.40
C SER A 294 -9.49 -22.68 10.33
N SER A 295 -8.97 -21.84 11.22
CA SER A 295 -7.91 -22.21 12.17
C SER A 295 -8.37 -23.04 13.37
N GLU A 296 -9.64 -23.44 13.43
CA GLU A 296 -10.22 -24.21 14.52
C GLU A 296 -9.52 -25.58 14.71
N ARG A 297 -9.56 -26.17 15.90
CA ARG A 297 -8.93 -27.48 16.16
C ARG A 297 -9.98 -28.55 16.43
N THR A 298 -10.74 -28.93 15.41
CA THR A 298 -11.76 -29.99 15.49
C THR A 298 -11.39 -31.22 14.66
N LEU A 299 -11.81 -32.40 15.13
CA LEU A 299 -11.58 -33.66 14.40
C LEU A 299 -12.33 -33.68 13.06
N LEU A 300 -13.54 -33.10 13.01
CA LEU A 300 -14.33 -32.94 11.79
C LEU A 300 -13.58 -32.09 10.75
N ARG A 301 -12.95 -30.98 11.16
CA ARG A 301 -12.10 -30.20 10.24
C ARG A 301 -10.95 -31.04 9.70
N LYS A 302 -10.32 -31.87 10.54
CA LYS A 302 -9.20 -32.73 10.11
C LYS A 302 -9.63 -33.82 9.13
N ILE A 303 -10.84 -34.35 9.27
CA ILE A 303 -11.43 -35.28 8.30
C ILE A 303 -11.71 -34.57 6.97
N ASN A 304 -12.30 -33.36 7.00
CA ASN A 304 -12.52 -32.56 5.80
C ASN A 304 -11.20 -32.19 5.11
N GLU A 305 -10.15 -31.88 5.87
CA GLU A 305 -8.79 -31.64 5.36
C GLU A 305 -8.24 -32.85 4.60
N ALA A 306 -8.48 -34.07 5.10
CA ALA A 306 -8.08 -35.30 4.43
C ALA A 306 -8.83 -35.54 3.12
N PHE A 307 -10.16 -35.37 3.09
CA PHE A 307 -10.95 -35.52 1.87
C PHE A 307 -10.62 -34.45 0.83
N MET A 308 -10.51 -33.19 1.25
CA MET A 308 -10.08 -32.12 0.35
C MET A 308 -8.66 -32.33 -0.17
N ALA A 309 -7.74 -32.89 0.63
CA ALA A 309 -6.38 -33.21 0.17
C ALA A 309 -6.38 -34.30 -0.91
N LEU A 310 -7.19 -35.35 -0.73
CA LEU A 310 -7.39 -36.38 -1.76
C LEU A 310 -7.95 -35.79 -3.06
N LEU A 311 -9.01 -34.99 -2.95
CA LEU A 311 -9.62 -34.32 -4.10
C LEU A 311 -8.63 -33.35 -4.77
N LEU A 312 -7.83 -32.61 -4.01
CA LEU A 312 -6.86 -31.68 -4.57
C LEU A 312 -5.82 -32.39 -5.43
N GLU A 313 -5.28 -33.53 -4.97
CA GLU A 313 -4.32 -34.31 -5.77
C GLU A 313 -4.94 -35.11 -6.91
N PHE A 314 -6.24 -35.40 -6.83
CA PHE A 314 -6.97 -35.99 -7.95
C PHE A 314 -7.10 -35.00 -9.12
N ASN A 315 -7.22 -33.71 -8.84
CA ASN A 315 -7.42 -32.68 -9.87
C ASN A 315 -6.14 -31.97 -10.33
N TYR A 316 -5.07 -31.97 -9.51
CA TYR A 316 -3.86 -31.18 -9.77
C TYR A 316 -2.58 -31.98 -9.55
N ASP A 317 -1.61 -31.78 -10.43
CA ASP A 317 -0.29 -32.39 -10.33
C ASP A 317 0.47 -31.97 -9.07
N LYS A 318 1.35 -32.86 -8.60
CA LYS A 318 2.24 -32.61 -7.45
C LYS A 318 3.07 -31.34 -7.59
N SER A 319 3.48 -30.99 -8.80
CA SER A 319 4.23 -29.76 -9.10
C SER A 319 3.39 -28.50 -8.80
N VAL A 320 2.13 -28.48 -9.23
CA VAL A 320 1.19 -27.37 -8.97
C VAL A 320 0.92 -27.22 -7.48
N ILE A 321 0.72 -28.34 -6.78
CA ILE A 321 0.47 -28.35 -5.33
C ILE A 321 1.69 -27.82 -4.58
N LEU A 322 2.89 -28.27 -4.95
CA LEU A 322 4.13 -27.82 -4.33
C LEU A 322 4.40 -26.34 -4.63
N GLU A 323 4.21 -25.88 -5.86
CA GLU A 323 4.31 -24.45 -6.23
C GLU A 323 3.34 -23.60 -5.40
N THR A 324 2.09 -24.06 -5.29
CA THR A 324 1.05 -23.36 -4.52
C THR A 324 1.41 -23.32 -3.04
N TYR A 325 1.92 -24.41 -2.49
CA TYR A 325 2.39 -24.47 -1.10
C TYR A 325 3.55 -23.50 -0.83
N ILE A 326 4.55 -23.48 -1.70
CA ILE A 326 5.73 -22.61 -1.59
C ILE A 326 5.33 -21.13 -1.59
N ASN A 327 4.26 -20.77 -2.30
CA ASN A 327 3.76 -19.40 -2.37
C ASN A 327 2.74 -19.05 -1.25
N GLU A 328 2.08 -20.05 -0.66
CA GLU A 328 1.01 -19.83 0.32
C GLU A 328 1.49 -19.87 1.78
N ILE A 329 2.49 -20.68 2.11
CA ILE A 329 2.82 -20.95 3.50
C ILE A 329 3.19 -19.69 4.29
N TYR A 330 2.60 -19.53 5.47
CA TYR A 330 2.88 -18.40 6.37
C TYR A 330 4.25 -18.57 7.03
N LEU A 331 5.15 -17.61 6.80
CA LEU A 331 6.55 -17.67 7.23
C LEU A 331 6.96 -16.52 8.16
N GLY A 332 6.14 -15.49 8.35
CA GLY A 332 6.48 -14.41 9.28
C GLY A 332 5.43 -13.31 9.40
N GLN A 333 5.68 -12.34 10.29
CA GLN A 333 4.82 -11.18 10.50
C GLN A 333 5.66 -9.89 10.47
N ASN A 334 5.21 -8.89 9.71
CA ASN A 334 5.76 -7.54 9.70
C ASN A 334 4.71 -6.50 10.13
N GLY A 335 4.68 -6.17 11.43
CA GLY A 335 3.67 -5.28 11.98
C GLY A 335 2.27 -5.86 11.78
N ALA A 336 1.41 -5.18 11.01
CA ALA A 336 0.08 -5.68 10.69
C ALA A 336 0.05 -6.70 9.53
N LYS A 337 1.16 -6.86 8.78
CA LYS A 337 1.21 -7.65 7.53
C LYS A 337 1.75 -9.06 7.78
N GLN A 338 1.07 -10.06 7.23
CA GLN A 338 1.49 -11.47 7.21
C GLN A 338 2.42 -11.70 6.01
N ILE A 339 3.53 -12.40 6.22
CA ILE A 339 4.52 -12.75 5.21
C ILE A 339 4.26 -14.18 4.76
N HIS A 340 3.74 -14.35 3.55
CA HIS A 340 3.45 -15.64 2.95
C HIS A 340 4.40 -15.93 1.79
N GLY A 341 4.81 -17.19 1.71
CA GLY A 341 5.66 -17.73 0.67
C GLY A 341 7.15 -17.50 0.84
N PHE A 342 7.95 -18.41 0.29
CA PHE A 342 9.39 -18.45 0.52
C PHE A 342 10.16 -17.27 -0.11
N GLU A 343 9.76 -16.79 -1.29
CA GLU A 343 10.43 -15.67 -1.96
C GLU A 343 10.28 -14.38 -1.14
N LEU A 344 9.08 -14.08 -0.66
CA LEU A 344 8.88 -12.91 0.19
C LEU A 344 9.58 -13.07 1.55
N ALA A 345 9.55 -14.27 2.13
CA ALA A 345 10.25 -14.54 3.39
C ALA A 345 11.78 -14.37 3.24
N SER A 346 12.35 -14.77 2.10
CA SER A 346 13.76 -14.54 1.78
C SER A 346 14.11 -13.05 1.82
N GLN A 347 13.32 -12.22 1.14
CA GLN A 347 13.53 -10.78 1.13
C GLN A 347 13.27 -10.13 2.49
N TYR A 348 12.32 -10.66 3.26
CA TYR A 348 11.97 -10.17 4.59
C TYR A 348 13.06 -10.46 5.62
N TYR A 349 13.60 -11.68 5.64
CA TYR A 349 14.59 -12.11 6.63
C TYR A 349 16.02 -11.80 6.22
N PHE A 350 16.37 -11.92 4.93
CA PHE A 350 17.76 -11.85 4.46
C PHE A 350 18.05 -10.73 3.48
N ALA A 351 17.01 -9.97 3.07
CA ALA A 351 17.16 -8.91 2.07
C ALA A 351 17.78 -9.41 0.75
N ASP A 352 17.42 -10.62 0.33
CA ASP A 352 17.91 -11.23 -0.90
C ASP A 352 16.83 -12.09 -1.58
N LYS A 353 17.04 -12.42 -2.85
CA LYS A 353 16.17 -13.34 -3.61
C LYS A 353 16.36 -14.77 -3.11
N LEU A 354 15.32 -15.60 -3.20
CA LEU A 354 15.37 -16.99 -2.73
C LEU A 354 16.49 -17.79 -3.42
N GLN A 355 16.71 -17.51 -4.71
CA GLN A 355 17.77 -18.13 -5.53
C GLN A 355 19.20 -17.86 -5.06
N ASN A 356 19.40 -16.75 -4.33
CA ASN A 356 20.73 -16.33 -3.88
C ASN A 356 21.03 -16.79 -2.44
N LEU A 357 20.09 -17.46 -1.78
CA LEU A 357 20.26 -17.85 -0.38
C LEU A 357 21.19 -19.06 -0.25
N SER A 358 22.04 -19.02 0.79
CA SER A 358 22.86 -20.15 1.21
C SER A 358 22.02 -21.24 1.90
N THR A 359 22.53 -22.47 1.91
CA THR A 359 21.85 -23.65 2.45
C THR A 359 21.39 -23.49 3.91
N ASP A 360 22.15 -22.80 4.77
CA ASP A 360 21.75 -22.52 6.16
C ASP A 360 20.53 -21.58 6.26
N LYS A 361 20.41 -20.63 5.33
CA LYS A 361 19.28 -19.69 5.25
C LYS A 361 18.04 -20.39 4.71
N LEU A 362 18.20 -21.25 3.69
CA LEU A 362 17.13 -22.12 3.18
C LEU A 362 16.60 -23.05 4.29
N ALA A 363 17.52 -23.70 5.02
CA ALA A 363 17.18 -24.55 6.17
C ALA A 363 16.44 -23.79 7.28
N LEU A 364 16.78 -22.51 7.49
CA LEU A 364 16.05 -21.66 8.42
C LEU A 364 14.61 -21.45 7.95
N LEU A 365 14.40 -21.05 6.69
CA LEU A 365 13.05 -20.82 6.13
C LEU A 365 12.18 -22.07 6.21
N VAL A 366 12.72 -23.24 5.83
CA VAL A 366 12.03 -24.54 5.98
C VAL A 366 11.70 -24.79 7.46
N GLY A 367 12.63 -24.48 8.37
CA GLY A 367 12.41 -24.60 9.80
C GLY A 367 11.24 -23.76 10.34
N LEU A 368 10.95 -22.61 9.72
CA LEU A 368 9.85 -21.71 10.09
C LEU A 368 8.47 -22.27 9.77
N VAL A 369 8.35 -23.18 8.79
CA VAL A 369 7.07 -23.79 8.37
C VAL A 369 6.31 -24.39 9.55
N LYS A 370 7.00 -25.12 10.44
CA LYS A 370 6.41 -25.73 11.65
C LYS A 370 5.75 -24.70 12.58
N GLY A 371 6.22 -23.45 12.57
CA GLY A 371 5.70 -22.41 13.46
C GLY A 371 6.41 -21.07 13.30
N ALA A 372 6.05 -20.31 12.27
CA ALA A 372 6.71 -19.07 11.88
C ALA A 372 6.82 -18.04 13.01
N SER A 373 5.76 -17.89 13.82
CA SER A 373 5.78 -16.96 14.95
C SER A 373 6.67 -17.45 16.10
N TRP A 374 6.64 -18.75 16.41
CA TRP A 374 7.39 -19.35 17.52
C TRP A 374 8.90 -19.43 17.24
N TYR A 375 9.27 -19.72 16.00
CA TYR A 375 10.65 -19.80 15.53
C TYR A 375 11.14 -18.50 14.86
N SER A 376 10.40 -17.39 14.99
CA SER A 376 10.74 -16.11 14.37
C SER A 376 12.16 -15.65 14.79
N PRO A 377 13.15 -15.58 13.89
CA PRO A 377 14.53 -15.30 14.24
C PRO A 377 14.73 -13.86 14.75
N ARG A 378 13.85 -12.93 14.38
CA ARG A 378 13.82 -11.54 14.88
C ARG A 378 13.40 -11.41 16.35
N ARG A 379 12.66 -12.38 16.89
CA ARG A 379 12.12 -12.37 18.27
C ARG A 379 12.77 -13.44 19.15
N HIS A 380 13.06 -14.60 18.57
CA HIS A 380 13.47 -15.81 19.27
C HIS A 380 14.67 -16.47 18.56
N ALA A 381 15.78 -15.74 18.42
CA ALA A 381 16.97 -16.19 17.70
C ALA A 381 17.48 -17.57 18.15
N LYS A 382 17.52 -17.86 19.46
CA LYS A 382 17.99 -19.16 19.99
C LYS A 382 17.10 -20.33 19.51
N ARG A 383 15.78 -20.17 19.53
CA ARG A 383 14.83 -21.19 19.05
C ARG A 383 14.95 -21.38 17.54
N ALA A 384 15.08 -20.29 16.80
CA ALA A 384 15.26 -20.29 15.36
C ALA A 384 16.55 -21.03 14.96
N LYS A 385 17.67 -20.75 15.64
CA LYS A 385 18.96 -21.41 15.42
C LYS A 385 18.89 -22.91 15.69
N ASN A 386 18.27 -23.31 16.80
CA ASN A 386 18.08 -24.72 17.13
C ASN A 386 17.22 -25.43 16.08
N ARG A 387 16.15 -24.79 15.61
CA ARG A 387 15.27 -25.36 14.59
C ARG A 387 15.96 -25.48 13.23
N ARG A 388 16.67 -24.45 12.77
CA ARG A 388 17.54 -24.50 11.58
C ARG A 388 18.54 -25.64 11.68
N ASN A 389 19.22 -25.77 12.81
CA ASN A 389 20.22 -26.81 13.04
C ASN A 389 19.61 -28.21 13.01
N GLN A 390 18.35 -28.37 13.45
CA GLN A 390 17.60 -29.62 13.30
C GLN A 390 17.34 -29.93 11.82
N VAL A 391 16.94 -28.94 11.02
CA VAL A 391 16.74 -29.11 9.57
C VAL A 391 18.06 -29.51 8.90
N LEU A 392 19.17 -28.85 9.21
CA LEU A 392 20.49 -29.20 8.67
C LEU A 392 20.90 -30.65 9.00
N ARG A 393 20.64 -31.14 10.21
CA ARG A 393 20.89 -32.55 10.56
C ARG A 393 20.01 -33.52 9.77
N LEU A 394 18.76 -33.14 9.50
CA LEU A 394 17.87 -33.92 8.64
C LEU A 394 18.37 -33.94 7.19
N MET A 395 18.80 -32.79 6.65
CA MET A 395 19.40 -32.70 5.32
C MET A 395 20.65 -33.58 5.19
N ARG A 396 21.51 -33.61 6.22
CA ARG A 396 22.62 -34.57 6.31
C ARG A 396 22.11 -36.00 6.24
N THR A 397 21.13 -36.36 7.04
CA THR A 397 20.59 -37.74 7.09
C THR A 397 19.98 -38.18 5.75
N GLN A 398 19.66 -37.24 4.86
CA GLN A 398 19.21 -37.49 3.50
C GLN A 398 20.32 -37.25 2.46
N GLU A 399 21.58 -37.22 2.91
CA GLU A 399 22.79 -37.09 2.09
C GLU A 399 22.87 -35.81 1.23
N MET A 400 22.04 -34.81 1.54
CA MET A 400 22.01 -33.53 0.81
C MET A 400 23.23 -32.64 1.12
N ILE A 401 23.90 -32.87 2.25
CA ILE A 401 25.10 -32.14 2.67
C ILE A 401 26.13 -33.09 3.28
N SER A 402 27.42 -32.71 3.27
CA SER A 402 28.54 -33.48 3.83
C SER A 402 28.83 -33.18 5.31
N GLN A 403 29.65 -34.01 6.00
CA GLN A 403 29.89 -33.87 7.47
C GLN A 403 30.69 -32.62 7.75
N VAL A 404 31.56 -32.27 6.83
CA VAL A 404 32.31 -31.03 6.84
C VAL A 404 31.35 -29.84 6.69
N GLN A 405 30.46 -29.87 5.70
CA GLN A 405 29.45 -28.81 5.50
C GLN A 405 28.53 -28.67 6.70
N LEU A 406 28.03 -29.77 7.29
CA LEU A 406 27.18 -29.70 8.48
C LEU A 406 27.88 -28.99 9.64
N LYS A 407 29.15 -29.34 9.93
CA LYS A 407 29.91 -28.67 11.01
C LYS A 407 30.05 -27.17 10.76
N GLN A 408 30.33 -26.76 9.53
CA GLN A 408 30.43 -25.35 9.14
C GLN A 408 29.08 -24.62 9.29
N LEU A 409 28.00 -25.17 8.73
CA LEU A 409 26.67 -24.56 8.73
C LEU A 409 26.06 -24.46 10.15
N LEU A 410 26.41 -25.38 11.07
CA LEU A 410 25.98 -25.31 12.47
C LEU A 410 26.59 -24.11 13.21
N GLN A 411 27.80 -23.69 12.84
CA GLN A 411 28.51 -22.55 13.42
C GLN A 411 28.01 -21.21 12.88
N ALA A 412 27.51 -21.19 11.63
CA ALA A 412 26.99 -19.98 10.99
C ALA A 412 25.92 -19.26 11.84
N ASP A 413 25.99 -17.93 11.90
CA ASP A 413 24.96 -17.10 12.49
C ASP A 413 23.70 -17.07 11.61
N LEU A 414 22.56 -16.63 12.15
CA LEU A 414 21.31 -16.51 11.41
C LEU A 414 21.34 -15.37 10.37
N ALA A 415 22.27 -14.43 10.46
CA ALA A 415 22.49 -13.37 9.46
C ALA A 415 21.21 -12.62 9.02
N ILE A 416 20.33 -12.29 9.97
CA ILE A 416 19.06 -11.60 9.69
C ILE A 416 19.30 -10.15 9.30
N ALA A 417 18.72 -9.73 8.18
CA ALA A 417 18.81 -8.36 7.69
C ALA A 417 18.16 -7.37 8.65
N LYS A 418 18.88 -6.27 8.95
CA LYS A 418 18.38 -5.17 9.79
C LYS A 418 17.14 -4.50 9.20
N LYS A 419 17.04 -4.46 7.86
CA LYS A 419 15.87 -3.98 7.12
C LYS A 419 15.52 -4.99 6.02
N PRO A 420 14.23 -5.34 5.84
CA PRO A 420 13.81 -6.20 4.73
C PRO A 420 14.08 -5.51 3.38
N ARG A 421 14.34 -6.29 2.32
CA ARG A 421 14.50 -5.78 0.93
C ARG A 421 13.17 -5.58 0.21
N TYR A 422 12.11 -6.23 0.71
CA TYR A 422 10.77 -5.97 0.20
C TYR A 422 10.25 -4.61 0.64
N SER A 423 9.53 -3.97 -0.27
CA SER A 423 8.99 -2.61 -0.20
C SER A 423 8.40 -2.24 1.17
N GLY A 424 9.20 -1.63 2.04
CA GLY A 424 8.66 -0.50 2.78
C GLY A 424 8.25 0.51 1.72
N ASP A 425 6.99 0.96 1.73
CA ASP A 425 6.44 1.97 0.80
C ASP A 425 7.53 3.05 0.59
N ARG A 426 8.20 3.04 -0.58
CA ARG A 426 9.17 4.09 -0.89
C ARG A 426 8.35 5.37 -0.93
N PHE A 427 8.84 6.42 -0.28
CA PHE A 427 8.15 7.71 -0.25
C PHE A 427 6.73 7.61 0.35
N PRO A 428 6.59 7.25 1.63
CA PRO A 428 5.29 6.90 2.22
C PRO A 428 4.26 8.05 2.17
N ALA A 429 4.70 9.31 2.20
CA ALA A 429 3.83 10.47 2.03
C ALA A 429 3.14 10.49 0.66
N LEU A 430 3.89 10.21 -0.41
CA LEU A 430 3.35 10.11 -1.77
C LEU A 430 2.44 8.88 -1.92
N VAL A 431 2.84 7.74 -1.36
CA VAL A 431 1.98 6.54 -1.38
C VAL A 431 0.66 6.77 -0.64
N ASN A 432 0.66 7.56 0.44
CA ASN A 432 -0.58 7.98 1.10
C ASN A 432 -1.45 8.86 0.19
N LEU A 433 -0.86 9.79 -0.57
CA LEU A 433 -1.58 10.58 -1.57
C LEU A 433 -2.17 9.68 -2.67
N VAL A 434 -1.39 8.74 -3.22
CA VAL A 434 -1.85 7.76 -4.22
C VAL A 434 -3.06 6.98 -3.70
N LYS A 435 -2.98 6.43 -2.48
CA LYS A 435 -4.09 5.68 -1.86
C LYS A 435 -5.37 6.52 -1.74
N ARG A 436 -5.25 7.81 -1.37
CA ARG A 436 -6.40 8.72 -1.27
C ARG A 436 -7.00 9.06 -2.64
N GLN A 437 -6.16 9.32 -3.64
CA GLN A 437 -6.64 9.62 -5.00
C GLN A 437 -7.28 8.39 -5.66
N LEU A 438 -6.71 7.20 -5.48
CA LEU A 438 -7.35 5.96 -5.93
C LEU A 438 -8.76 5.83 -5.35
N LYS A 439 -8.91 5.98 -4.03
CA LYS A 439 -10.20 5.91 -3.36
C LYS A 439 -11.19 7.00 -3.80
N GLN A 440 -10.69 8.16 -4.20
CA GLN A 440 -11.53 9.29 -4.62
C GLN A 440 -12.00 9.14 -6.07
N ASP A 441 -11.13 8.63 -6.95
CA ASP A 441 -11.34 8.72 -8.39
C ASP A 441 -11.81 7.40 -9.04
N TYR A 442 -11.67 6.27 -8.34
CA TYR A 442 -12.01 4.92 -8.82
C TYR A 442 -13.03 4.24 -7.91
N ASP A 443 -13.86 3.40 -8.51
CA ASP A 443 -14.84 2.61 -7.78
C ASP A 443 -14.14 1.53 -6.92
N GLU A 444 -14.68 1.26 -5.74
CA GLU A 444 -14.07 0.29 -4.82
C GLU A 444 -13.96 -1.11 -5.42
N ASP A 445 -14.86 -1.48 -6.34
CA ASP A 445 -14.85 -2.79 -7.00
C ASP A 445 -13.71 -2.92 -8.02
N ASP A 446 -13.38 -1.85 -8.74
CA ASP A 446 -12.22 -1.83 -9.64
C ASP A 446 -10.91 -1.91 -8.85
N LEU A 447 -10.87 -1.29 -7.67
CA LEU A 447 -9.72 -1.34 -6.75
C LEU A 447 -9.54 -2.70 -6.07
N LYS A 448 -10.58 -3.54 -6.02
CA LYS A 448 -10.48 -4.94 -5.57
C LYS A 448 -9.82 -5.83 -6.62
N SER A 449 -9.73 -5.38 -7.87
CA SER A 449 -9.02 -6.14 -8.88
C SER A 449 -7.54 -6.25 -8.49
N SER A 450 -7.10 -7.49 -8.34
CA SER A 450 -5.73 -7.78 -7.92
C SER A 450 -4.75 -7.53 -9.06
N GLY A 451 -3.61 -6.92 -8.77
CA GLY A 451 -2.53 -6.70 -9.75
C GLY A 451 -2.61 -5.42 -10.58
N LEU A 452 -3.24 -4.34 -10.08
CA LEU A 452 -3.24 -3.06 -10.81
C LEU A 452 -1.83 -2.53 -11.04
N LYS A 453 -1.62 -1.87 -12.17
CA LYS A 453 -0.40 -1.08 -12.44
C LYS A 453 -0.77 0.39 -12.40
N ILE A 454 -0.38 1.07 -11.33
CA ILE A 454 -0.70 2.46 -11.05
C ILE A 454 0.50 3.31 -11.47
N PHE A 455 0.36 4.05 -12.55
CA PHE A 455 1.39 4.96 -13.06
C PHE A 455 1.23 6.33 -12.44
N THR A 456 2.33 6.87 -11.91
CA THR A 456 2.33 8.14 -11.18
C THR A 456 3.29 9.16 -11.78
N SER A 457 3.11 10.42 -11.40
CA SER A 457 4.04 11.52 -11.72
C SER A 457 5.22 11.62 -10.77
N ILE A 458 5.36 10.70 -9.81
CA ILE A 458 6.44 10.70 -8.82
C ILE A 458 7.79 10.67 -9.54
N ASP A 459 8.63 11.66 -9.25
CA ASP A 459 9.99 11.72 -9.75
C ASP A 459 10.97 11.32 -8.63
N PRO A 460 11.59 10.13 -8.70
CA PRO A 460 12.48 9.65 -7.64
C PRO A 460 13.70 10.56 -7.41
N LEU A 461 14.16 11.27 -8.44
CA LEU A 461 15.30 12.19 -8.35
C LEU A 461 14.91 13.45 -7.59
N ILE A 462 13.77 14.06 -7.93
CA ILE A 462 13.26 15.26 -7.23
C ILE A 462 12.92 14.90 -5.78
N GLN A 463 12.26 13.76 -5.55
CA GLN A 463 11.91 13.27 -4.22
C GLN A 463 13.16 13.07 -3.35
N THR A 464 14.17 12.36 -3.85
CA THR A 464 15.41 12.10 -3.08
C THR A 464 16.14 13.40 -2.73
N GLN A 465 16.14 14.37 -3.64
CA GLN A 465 16.72 15.69 -3.41
C GLN A 465 15.94 16.50 -2.37
N ALA A 466 14.60 16.44 -2.41
CA ALA A 466 13.73 17.07 -1.43
C ALA A 466 13.96 16.49 -0.03
N GLU A 467 14.00 15.16 0.10
CA GLU A 467 14.26 14.47 1.37
C GLU A 467 15.62 14.82 1.97
N SER A 468 16.66 14.82 1.13
CA SER A 468 18.02 15.17 1.55
C SER A 468 18.13 16.63 1.98
N SER A 469 17.44 17.52 1.27
CA SER A 469 17.41 18.95 1.59
C SER A 469 16.69 19.22 2.91
N VAL A 470 15.55 18.57 3.15
CA VAL A 470 14.81 18.63 4.42
C VAL A 470 15.68 18.19 5.59
N LYS A 471 16.33 17.02 5.49
CA LYS A 471 17.19 16.49 6.57
C LYS A 471 18.32 17.47 6.92
N ARG A 472 18.99 18.01 5.90
CA ARG A 472 20.10 18.96 6.07
C ARG A 472 19.64 20.29 6.68
N VAL A 473 18.53 20.85 6.17
CA VAL A 473 18.06 22.18 6.57
C VAL A 473 17.47 22.16 7.99
N ILE A 474 16.67 21.15 8.34
CA ILE A 474 16.12 21.03 9.70
C ILE A 474 17.26 20.93 10.72
N ALA A 475 18.26 20.07 10.47
CA ALA A 475 19.41 19.94 11.37
C ALA A 475 20.15 21.26 11.56
N LYS A 476 20.31 22.04 10.48
CA LYS A 476 20.91 23.38 10.56
C LYS A 476 20.06 24.35 11.38
N LEU A 477 18.74 24.38 11.16
CA LEU A 477 17.81 25.27 11.86
C LEU A 477 17.77 24.99 13.37
N GLU A 478 17.66 23.73 13.78
CA GLU A 478 17.65 23.33 15.20
C GLU A 478 18.99 23.67 15.88
N LYS A 479 20.12 23.50 15.18
CA LYS A 479 21.43 23.90 15.71
C LYS A 479 21.56 25.43 15.87
N SER A 480 20.94 26.20 14.97
CA SER A 480 21.04 27.66 14.97
C SER A 480 20.15 28.36 16.01
N LYS A 481 19.08 27.71 16.47
CA LYS A 481 18.13 28.26 17.44
C LYS A 481 17.87 27.27 18.57
N LYS A 482 18.54 27.45 19.71
CA LYS A 482 18.43 26.56 20.89
C LYS A 482 16.98 26.36 21.39
N SER A 483 16.09 27.33 21.16
CA SER A 483 14.67 27.25 21.55
C SER A 483 13.79 26.41 20.62
N VAL A 484 14.30 25.96 19.48
CA VAL A 484 13.54 25.18 18.49
C VAL A 484 14.06 23.75 18.48
N SER A 485 13.31 22.85 19.12
CA SER A 485 13.54 21.41 19.03
C SER A 485 12.34 20.71 18.39
N LYS A 486 12.60 19.60 17.70
CA LYS A 486 11.58 18.75 17.05
C LYS A 486 10.81 19.47 15.93
N LEU A 487 11.48 20.36 15.18
CA LEU A 487 10.86 21.06 14.05
C LEU A 487 10.32 20.04 13.03
N GLN A 488 9.13 20.33 12.51
CA GLN A 488 8.44 19.56 11.48
C GLN A 488 8.35 20.36 10.19
N VAL A 489 8.15 19.66 9.06
CA VAL A 489 8.14 20.29 7.74
C VAL A 489 7.10 19.63 6.82
N SER A 490 6.63 20.42 5.86
CA SER A 490 5.97 19.93 4.66
C SER A 490 6.61 20.57 3.44
N LEU A 491 6.91 19.79 2.41
CA LEU A 491 7.42 20.23 1.11
C LEU A 491 6.66 19.47 0.03
N ILE A 492 6.13 20.19 -0.96
CA ILE A 492 5.43 19.64 -2.12
C ILE A 492 6.07 20.26 -3.36
N VAL A 493 6.40 19.44 -4.36
CA VAL A 493 6.83 19.89 -5.68
C VAL A 493 5.82 19.37 -6.69
N ALA A 494 5.24 20.27 -7.48
CA ALA A 494 4.33 19.94 -8.55
C ALA A 494 4.73 20.63 -9.85
N SER A 495 4.36 20.02 -10.98
CA SER A 495 4.50 20.63 -12.31
C SER A 495 3.54 21.81 -12.46
N SER A 496 4.06 22.97 -12.84
CA SER A 496 3.24 24.18 -13.07
C SER A 496 2.25 24.03 -14.22
N GLN A 497 2.52 23.19 -15.21
CA GLN A 497 1.64 23.03 -16.38
C GLN A 497 0.47 22.09 -16.12
N GLN A 498 0.66 21.03 -15.35
CA GLN A 498 -0.30 19.92 -15.25
C GLN A 498 -0.76 19.61 -13.82
N GLY A 499 -0.27 20.35 -12.81
CA GLY A 499 -0.57 20.07 -11.41
C GLY A 499 -0.05 18.72 -10.93
N GLU A 500 0.88 18.11 -11.67
CA GLU A 500 1.38 16.78 -11.35
C GLU A 500 2.37 16.82 -10.19
N VAL A 501 2.05 16.16 -9.08
CA VAL A 501 2.90 16.08 -7.89
C VAL A 501 4.07 15.16 -8.17
N GLN A 502 5.28 15.75 -8.16
CA GLN A 502 6.53 15.05 -8.45
C GLN A 502 7.27 14.62 -7.17
N ALA A 503 7.13 15.40 -6.10
CA ALA A 503 7.73 15.10 -4.80
C ALA A 503 6.87 15.60 -3.64
N MET A 504 6.90 14.89 -2.51
CA MET A 504 6.27 15.27 -1.25
C MET A 504 7.06 14.76 -0.06
N VAL A 505 7.37 15.65 0.88
CA VAL A 505 7.97 15.33 2.19
C VAL A 505 7.07 15.90 3.27
N SER A 506 6.59 15.05 4.19
CA SER A 506 5.57 15.41 5.19
C SER A 506 6.03 15.28 6.65
N ASP A 507 7.31 14.95 6.87
CA ASP A 507 7.91 14.75 8.19
C ASP A 507 9.41 15.04 8.13
N ARG A 508 10.00 15.44 9.27
CA ARG A 508 11.46 15.58 9.44
C ARG A 508 12.23 14.29 9.13
N ASN A 509 11.59 13.13 9.35
CA ASN A 509 12.02 11.82 8.93
C ASN A 509 11.18 11.40 7.73
N PRO A 510 11.67 11.58 6.49
CA PRO A 510 10.88 11.31 5.28
C PRO A 510 10.38 9.87 5.14
N SER A 511 11.02 8.91 5.81
CA SER A 511 10.62 7.51 5.79
C SER A 511 9.52 7.19 6.81
N TYR A 512 9.00 8.17 7.56
CA TYR A 512 7.94 7.97 8.53
C TYR A 512 6.57 7.85 7.84
N PRO A 513 5.84 6.72 7.98
CA PRO A 513 4.58 6.50 7.28
C PRO A 513 3.33 6.97 8.04
N GLY A 514 3.50 7.67 9.16
CA GLY A 514 2.39 8.09 10.01
C GLY A 514 1.68 9.34 9.50
N PHE A 515 1.56 10.36 10.36
CA PHE A 515 0.81 11.58 10.08
C PHE A 515 1.37 12.35 8.86
N ASN A 516 0.58 12.41 7.77
CA ASN A 516 0.98 13.10 6.55
C ASN A 516 0.66 14.59 6.64
N ARG A 517 1.60 15.39 7.15
CA ARG A 517 1.41 16.84 7.33
C ARG A 517 1.10 17.59 6.04
N SER A 518 1.54 17.10 4.89
CA SER A 518 1.23 17.74 3.61
C SER A 518 -0.27 17.72 3.33
N LEU A 519 -0.97 16.66 3.76
CA LEU A 519 -2.40 16.47 3.52
C LEU A 519 -3.26 16.83 4.73
N ASP A 520 -2.80 16.47 5.94
CA ASP A 520 -3.61 16.45 7.16
C ASP A 520 -3.32 17.59 8.14
N ALA A 521 -2.15 18.25 8.04
CA ALA A 521 -1.82 19.36 8.94
C ALA A 521 -2.52 20.64 8.51
N VAL A 522 -3.76 20.82 8.96
CA VAL A 522 -4.56 22.01 8.71
C VAL A 522 -4.08 23.14 9.64
N ARG A 523 -3.58 24.24 9.05
CA ARG A 523 -2.93 25.36 9.76
C ARG A 523 -3.38 26.70 9.17
N GLN A 524 -3.31 27.76 9.98
CA GLN A 524 -3.50 29.13 9.49
C GLN A 524 -2.46 29.42 8.40
N ILE A 525 -2.91 29.99 7.29
CA ILE A 525 -2.04 30.25 6.13
C ILE A 525 -1.35 31.62 6.19
N GLY A 526 -1.81 32.50 7.09
CA GLY A 526 -1.27 33.83 7.28
C GLY A 526 -1.23 34.63 5.97
N SER A 527 -0.11 35.32 5.75
CA SER A 527 0.11 36.16 4.55
C SER A 527 0.10 35.43 3.20
N LEU A 528 -0.08 34.10 3.15
CA LEU A 528 -0.21 33.36 1.89
C LEU A 528 -1.52 33.62 1.15
N ILE A 529 -2.55 34.17 1.81
CA ILE A 529 -3.80 34.59 1.14
C ILE A 529 -3.63 35.82 0.26
N LYS A 530 -2.69 36.73 0.60
CA LYS A 530 -2.65 38.07 0.01
C LYS A 530 -2.69 38.07 -1.52
N PRO A 531 -1.98 37.19 -2.26
CA PRO A 531 -2.10 37.15 -3.72
C PRO A 531 -3.53 36.97 -4.24
N ALA A 532 -4.40 36.23 -3.54
CA ALA A 532 -5.81 36.09 -3.92
C ALA A 532 -6.59 37.41 -3.76
N ILE A 533 -6.31 38.18 -2.70
CA ILE A 533 -6.95 39.50 -2.47
C ILE A 533 -6.55 40.49 -3.57
N TYR A 534 -5.26 40.50 -3.90
CA TYR A 534 -4.73 41.37 -4.95
C TYR A 534 -5.20 40.92 -6.34
N LEU A 535 -5.41 39.61 -6.54
CA LEU A 535 -6.05 39.09 -7.74
C LEU A 535 -7.50 39.60 -7.87
N THR A 536 -8.31 39.51 -6.81
CA THR A 536 -9.68 40.06 -6.80
C THR A 536 -9.70 41.55 -7.17
N ALA A 537 -8.75 42.33 -6.63
CA ALA A 537 -8.61 43.74 -6.98
C ALA A 537 -8.23 43.95 -8.45
N LEU A 538 -7.21 43.25 -8.95
CA LEU A 538 -6.70 43.42 -10.31
C LEU A 538 -7.63 42.85 -11.40
N GLN A 539 -8.63 42.07 -11.02
CA GLN A 539 -9.76 41.71 -11.90
C GLN A 539 -10.73 42.87 -12.15
N GLN A 540 -10.58 43.98 -11.42
CA GLN A 540 -11.33 45.22 -11.62
C GLN A 540 -10.41 46.31 -12.20
N PRO A 541 -9.95 46.20 -13.46
CA PRO A 541 -8.90 47.06 -14.02
C PRO A 541 -9.29 48.54 -14.14
N LYS A 542 -10.58 48.86 -14.06
CA LYS A 542 -11.08 50.25 -13.99
C LYS A 542 -10.85 50.91 -12.62
N LYS A 543 -10.69 50.11 -11.55
CA LYS A 543 -10.54 50.57 -10.17
C LYS A 543 -9.10 50.38 -9.65
N TYR A 544 -8.46 49.25 -9.99
CA TYR A 544 -7.13 48.94 -9.48
C TYR A 544 -6.12 48.59 -10.57
N THR A 545 -4.90 49.08 -10.37
CA THR A 545 -3.69 48.73 -11.11
C THR A 545 -2.55 48.48 -10.13
N LEU A 546 -1.38 48.04 -10.62
CA LEU A 546 -0.20 47.88 -9.78
C LEU A 546 0.30 49.18 -9.14
N THR A 547 -0.09 50.34 -9.70
CA THR A 547 0.28 51.67 -9.22
C THR A 547 -0.83 52.37 -8.42
N SER A 548 -1.95 51.69 -8.15
CA SER A 548 -2.97 52.22 -7.25
C SER A 548 -2.38 52.49 -5.87
N VAL A 549 -2.74 53.64 -5.29
CA VAL A 549 -2.29 54.04 -3.96
C VAL A 549 -3.22 53.42 -2.90
N LEU A 550 -2.63 52.79 -1.88
CA LEU A 550 -3.31 52.22 -0.72
C LEU A 550 -2.86 52.94 0.54
N ASP A 551 -3.78 53.08 1.50
CA ASP A 551 -3.51 53.73 2.79
C ASP A 551 -2.93 52.71 3.81
N ASP A 552 -1.73 53.00 4.31
CA ASP A 552 -1.02 52.27 5.36
C ASP A 552 -0.98 53.07 6.69
N SER A 553 -2.01 53.84 7.01
CA SER A 553 -2.24 54.50 8.30
C SER A 553 -3.03 53.61 9.27
N PRO A 554 -2.97 53.84 10.60
CA PRO A 554 -3.69 53.05 11.61
C PRO A 554 -5.15 52.76 11.24
N LEU A 555 -5.59 51.53 11.46
CA LEU A 555 -6.94 51.06 11.13
C LEU A 555 -7.58 50.44 12.38
N HIS A 556 -8.79 50.88 12.69
CA HIS A 556 -9.61 50.37 13.78
C HIS A 556 -10.97 49.94 13.23
N LEU A 557 -11.34 48.69 13.46
CA LEU A 557 -12.58 48.11 12.96
C LEU A 557 -13.40 47.56 14.13
N LYS A 558 -14.66 47.98 14.25
CA LYS A 558 -15.58 47.36 15.21
C LYS A 558 -16.02 46.00 14.69
N THR A 559 -15.92 44.98 15.54
CA THR A 559 -16.42 43.64 15.25
C THR A 559 -17.92 43.56 15.56
N LYS A 560 -18.57 42.45 15.17
CA LYS A 560 -19.98 42.18 15.50
C LYS A 560 -20.25 42.02 17.01
N LYS A 561 -19.20 41.93 17.84
CA LYS A 561 -19.29 41.82 19.30
C LYS A 561 -18.89 43.12 20.01
N ASP A 562 -18.87 44.24 19.28
CA ASP A 562 -18.39 45.56 19.76
C ASP A 562 -16.92 45.60 20.22
N GLU A 563 -16.14 44.55 20.00
CA GLU A 563 -14.69 44.57 20.19
C GLU A 563 -14.01 45.36 19.06
N VAL A 564 -12.94 46.10 19.37
CA VAL A 564 -12.15 46.83 18.37
C VAL A 564 -10.98 45.97 17.88
N TRP A 565 -11.01 45.61 16.60
CA TRP A 565 -9.89 44.96 15.93
C TRP A 565 -8.97 45.98 15.27
N SER A 566 -7.69 45.98 15.67
CA SER A 566 -6.68 46.95 15.22
C SER A 566 -5.48 46.22 14.60
N PRO A 567 -5.55 45.83 13.31
CA PRO A 567 -4.46 45.10 12.68
C PRO A 567 -3.19 45.96 12.62
N GLN A 568 -2.03 45.34 12.90
CA GLN A 568 -0.73 45.99 12.81
C GLN A 568 0.12 45.38 11.70
N ASN A 569 1.03 46.20 11.16
CA ASN A 569 2.10 45.70 10.32
C ASN A 569 3.15 44.95 11.15
N TYR A 570 3.86 44.00 10.52
CA TYR A 570 4.86 43.17 11.20
C TYR A 570 5.96 43.98 11.89
N ASP A 571 6.37 45.10 11.30
CA ASP A 571 7.37 46.03 11.86
C ASP A 571 6.79 47.08 12.81
N LYS A 572 5.47 47.02 13.07
CA LYS A 572 4.70 48.00 13.88
C LYS A 572 4.81 49.45 13.41
N LYS A 573 5.23 49.68 12.15
CA LYS A 573 5.33 51.01 11.55
C LYS A 573 4.22 51.21 10.52
N PHE A 574 3.95 52.47 10.20
CA PHE A 574 3.00 52.91 9.17
C PHE A 574 3.75 53.74 8.14
N LYS A 575 3.43 53.57 6.85
CA LYS A 575 4.11 54.29 5.75
C LYS A 575 3.23 55.35 5.09
N GLY A 576 1.99 55.53 5.54
CA GLY A 576 1.01 56.36 4.85
C GLY A 576 0.68 55.77 3.48
N ASN A 577 0.70 56.57 2.43
CA ASN A 577 0.37 56.11 1.09
C ASN A 577 1.45 55.17 0.52
N ILE A 578 1.04 54.01 0.03
CA ILE A 578 1.91 53.00 -0.59
C ILE A 578 1.28 52.43 -1.86
N LEU A 579 2.08 52.12 -2.88
CA LEU A 579 1.58 51.47 -4.09
C LEU A 579 1.10 50.04 -3.81
N LEU A 580 0.06 49.60 -4.53
CA LEU A 580 -0.47 48.23 -4.48
C LEU A 580 0.64 47.20 -4.72
N LEU A 581 1.51 47.41 -5.71
CA LEU A 581 2.68 46.57 -5.95
C LEU A 581 3.59 46.48 -4.70
N ASP A 582 3.90 47.61 -4.07
CA ASP A 582 4.81 47.67 -2.93
C ASP A 582 4.21 47.06 -1.66
N ALA A 583 2.89 47.21 -1.48
CA ALA A 583 2.15 46.60 -0.40
C ALA A 583 2.20 45.06 -0.47
N LEU A 584 2.02 44.46 -1.65
CA LEU A 584 2.16 43.01 -1.83
C LEU A 584 3.62 42.55 -1.71
N LYS A 585 4.54 43.28 -2.37
CA LYS A 585 5.99 43.03 -2.37
C LYS A 585 6.57 42.92 -0.95
N THR A 586 6.18 43.88 -0.10
CA THR A 586 6.62 43.96 1.30
C THR A 586 5.65 43.29 2.27
N SER A 587 4.55 42.70 1.76
CA SER A 587 3.55 41.96 2.52
C SER A 587 2.94 42.78 3.67
N ARG A 588 2.62 44.06 3.45
CA ARG A 588 1.99 44.94 4.45
C ARG A 588 0.61 44.43 4.86
N ASN A 589 0.29 44.49 6.15
CA ASN A 589 -0.97 43.97 6.68
C ASN A 589 -2.09 44.98 6.47
N VAL A 590 -1.92 46.21 6.96
CA VAL A 590 -2.98 47.22 7.00
C VAL A 590 -3.52 47.61 5.61
N PRO A 591 -2.69 47.87 4.59
CA PRO A 591 -3.18 48.18 3.24
C PRO A 591 -3.92 47.00 2.61
N THR A 592 -3.50 45.78 2.97
CA THR A 592 -4.16 44.56 2.48
C THR A 592 -5.53 44.35 3.13
N VAL A 593 -5.68 44.68 4.42
CA VAL A 593 -6.98 44.64 5.09
C VAL A 593 -7.92 45.64 4.43
N ARG A 594 -7.48 46.89 4.22
CA ARG A 594 -8.28 47.92 3.56
C ARG A 594 -8.67 47.52 2.15
N LEU A 595 -7.72 47.06 1.34
CA LEU A 595 -7.98 46.55 0.00
C LEU A 595 -9.01 45.40 0.05
N GLY A 596 -8.85 44.47 0.98
CA GLY A 596 -9.76 43.34 1.12
C GLY A 596 -11.19 43.72 1.52
N LEU A 597 -11.35 44.75 2.34
CA LEU A 597 -12.66 45.29 2.70
C LEU A 597 -13.30 46.06 1.53
N ASP A 598 -12.49 46.79 0.76
CA ASP A 598 -12.95 47.59 -0.39
C ASP A 598 -13.34 46.74 -1.61
N VAL A 599 -12.67 45.60 -1.84
CA VAL A 599 -13.10 44.64 -2.88
C VAL A 599 -14.23 43.73 -2.41
N GLY A 600 -14.40 43.55 -1.10
CA GLY A 600 -15.44 42.70 -0.51
C GLY A 600 -14.98 41.26 -0.18
N LEU A 601 -15.41 40.78 1.00
CA LEU A 601 -15.02 39.46 1.52
C LEU A 601 -15.66 38.29 0.76
N ALA A 602 -16.84 38.50 0.18
CA ALA A 602 -17.52 37.51 -0.66
C ALA A 602 -16.72 37.26 -1.96
N ASP A 603 -16.34 38.32 -2.67
CA ASP A 603 -15.56 38.24 -3.90
C ASP A 603 -14.18 37.60 -3.67
N ILE A 604 -13.55 37.84 -2.51
CA ILE A 604 -12.31 37.14 -2.12
C ILE A 604 -12.58 35.65 -1.91
N THR A 605 -13.71 35.29 -1.32
CA THR A 605 -14.10 33.88 -1.11
C THR A 605 -14.32 33.17 -2.44
N ASP A 606 -15.01 33.82 -3.38
CA ASP A 606 -15.21 33.30 -4.74
C ASP A 606 -13.88 33.15 -5.48
N THR A 607 -12.98 34.12 -5.38
CA THR A 607 -11.62 34.01 -5.91
C THR A 607 -10.88 32.80 -5.32
N LEU A 608 -10.95 32.56 -4.01
CA LEU A 608 -10.30 31.40 -3.39
C LEU A 608 -10.88 30.07 -3.87
N HIS A 609 -12.21 29.99 -4.06
CA HIS A 609 -12.86 28.82 -4.65
C HIS A 609 -12.42 28.59 -6.10
N ASN A 610 -12.36 29.64 -6.91
CA ASN A 610 -11.88 29.61 -8.29
C ASN A 610 -10.38 29.24 -8.39
N LEU A 611 -9.58 29.56 -7.36
CA LEU A 611 -8.20 29.10 -7.22
C LEU A 611 -8.09 27.62 -6.77
N GLY A 612 -9.19 26.97 -6.41
CA GLY A 612 -9.25 25.55 -6.06
C GLY A 612 -9.32 25.23 -4.56
N VAL A 613 -9.60 26.22 -3.70
CA VAL A 613 -9.87 25.97 -2.27
C VAL A 613 -11.28 25.40 -2.13
N LYS A 614 -11.40 24.18 -1.59
CA LYS A 614 -12.71 23.51 -1.40
C LYS A 614 -13.32 23.71 -0.02
N ARG A 615 -12.54 24.14 0.97
CA ARG A 615 -13.02 24.35 2.34
C ARG A 615 -13.93 25.56 2.41
N LYS A 616 -14.89 25.53 3.33
CA LYS A 616 -15.67 26.72 3.68
C LYS A 616 -14.76 27.77 4.31
N ILE A 617 -14.83 29.00 3.80
CA ILE A 617 -14.00 30.13 4.24
C ILE A 617 -14.85 31.08 5.08
N PRO A 618 -14.42 31.44 6.29
CA PRO A 618 -15.15 32.40 7.11
C PRO A 618 -14.97 33.83 6.57
N ALA A 619 -16.08 34.53 6.32
CA ALA A 619 -16.09 35.89 5.80
C ALA A 619 -16.03 36.95 6.92
N TYR A 620 -14.96 36.94 7.72
CA TYR A 620 -14.65 38.00 8.70
C TYR A 620 -13.44 38.81 8.23
N PRO A 621 -13.28 40.10 8.63
CA PRO A 621 -12.16 40.93 8.18
C PRO A 621 -10.77 40.30 8.38
N SER A 622 -10.58 39.54 9.46
CA SER A 622 -9.35 38.81 9.75
C SER A 622 -8.96 37.76 8.69
N MET A 623 -9.90 37.33 7.84
CA MET A 623 -9.60 36.45 6.69
C MET A 623 -8.56 37.08 5.77
N THR A 624 -8.53 38.42 5.65
CA THR A 624 -7.59 39.15 4.78
C THR A 624 -6.13 38.98 5.20
N LEU A 625 -5.89 38.52 6.44
CA LEU A 625 -4.58 38.19 6.97
C LEU A 625 -4.36 36.67 7.12
N GLY A 626 -5.27 35.84 6.60
CA GLY A 626 -5.17 34.39 6.58
C GLY A 626 -5.62 33.71 7.86
N ALA A 627 -6.58 34.30 8.60
CA ALA A 627 -7.17 33.75 9.82
C ALA A 627 -8.17 32.59 9.54
N PHE A 628 -7.77 31.64 8.71
CA PHE A 628 -8.47 30.38 8.47
C PHE A 628 -7.47 29.30 8.07
N ASN A 629 -7.88 28.04 8.19
CA ASN A 629 -6.93 26.93 8.13
C ASN A 629 -7.04 26.15 6.81
N LEU A 630 -5.89 25.93 6.16
CA LEU A 630 -5.73 25.03 5.03
C LEU A 630 -4.58 24.04 5.30
N SER A 631 -4.59 22.90 4.61
CA SER A 631 -3.41 22.02 4.54
C SER A 631 -2.38 22.57 3.54
N PRO A 632 -1.09 22.20 3.65
CA PRO A 632 -0.08 22.54 2.65
C PRO A 632 -0.46 22.13 1.23
N PHE A 633 -1.16 21.01 1.06
CA PHE A 633 -1.65 20.55 -0.24
C PHE A 633 -2.74 21.46 -0.82
N GLU A 634 -3.67 21.95 0.01
CA GLU A 634 -4.69 22.91 -0.41
C GLU A 634 -4.08 24.26 -0.78
N VAL A 635 -3.07 24.72 -0.03
CA VAL A 635 -2.29 25.92 -0.39
C VAL A 635 -1.54 25.70 -1.70
N ALA A 636 -0.88 24.56 -1.89
CA ALA A 636 -0.20 24.24 -3.13
C ALA A 636 -1.17 24.22 -4.33
N ASN A 637 -2.39 23.69 -4.14
CA ASN A 637 -3.44 23.71 -5.15
C ASN A 637 -3.88 25.15 -5.50
N MET A 638 -4.01 26.02 -4.51
CA MET A 638 -4.29 27.45 -4.72
C MET A 638 -3.19 28.13 -5.54
N TYR A 639 -1.91 27.88 -5.22
CA TYR A 639 -0.77 28.45 -5.95
C TYR A 639 -0.56 27.82 -7.34
N GLN A 640 -1.05 26.60 -7.56
CA GLN A 640 -0.98 25.94 -8.86
C GLN A 640 -1.76 26.71 -9.92
N THR A 641 -2.91 27.29 -9.59
CA THR A 641 -3.69 28.12 -10.52
C THR A 641 -2.92 29.37 -10.97
N PHE A 642 -2.14 29.99 -10.08
CA PHE A 642 -1.24 31.09 -10.46
C PHE A 642 -0.10 30.61 -11.37
N ALA A 643 0.49 29.45 -11.06
CA ALA A 643 1.56 28.85 -11.85
C ALA A 643 1.09 28.39 -13.23
N ALA A 644 -0.19 28.05 -13.37
CA ALA A 644 -0.87 27.67 -14.59
C ALA A 644 -1.58 28.85 -15.27
N ASN A 645 -1.16 30.11 -15.04
CA ASN A 645 -1.69 31.31 -15.69
C ASN A 645 -3.23 31.49 -15.61
N GLY A 646 -3.84 31.07 -14.50
CA GLY A 646 -5.28 31.23 -14.24
C GLY A 646 -6.14 30.02 -14.59
N PHE A 647 -5.52 28.94 -15.07
CA PHE A 647 -6.20 27.65 -15.24
C PHE A 647 -6.19 26.88 -13.92
N ASN A 648 -7.36 26.50 -13.43
CA ASN A 648 -7.46 25.63 -12.27
C ASN A 648 -7.16 24.19 -12.71
N VAL A 649 -5.95 23.73 -12.39
CA VAL A 649 -5.50 22.36 -12.64
C VAL A 649 -5.28 21.68 -11.29
N PRO A 650 -6.24 20.86 -10.81
CA PRO A 650 -6.14 20.22 -9.52
C PRO A 650 -4.88 19.36 -9.39
N LEU A 651 -4.24 19.40 -8.23
CA LEU A 651 -3.06 18.60 -7.97
C LEU A 651 -3.36 17.10 -8.05
N LYS A 652 -2.62 16.38 -8.88
CA LYS A 652 -2.74 14.93 -9.08
C LYS A 652 -1.40 14.23 -8.99
N VAL A 653 -1.38 12.99 -8.52
CA VAL A 653 -0.19 12.13 -8.54
C VAL A 653 -0.37 10.93 -9.46
N ILE A 654 -1.60 10.51 -9.70
CA ILE A 654 -1.92 9.38 -10.59
C ILE A 654 -2.06 9.91 -12.02
N ARG A 655 -1.36 9.27 -12.95
CA ARG A 655 -1.49 9.50 -14.39
C ARG A 655 -2.46 8.52 -15.02
N GLU A 656 -2.30 7.23 -14.70
CA GLU A 656 -3.06 6.16 -15.32
C GLU A 656 -3.09 4.94 -14.40
N VAL A 657 -4.15 4.12 -14.49
CA VAL A 657 -4.25 2.85 -13.77
C VAL A 657 -4.67 1.76 -14.74
N LEU A 658 -3.80 0.77 -14.91
CA LEU A 658 -4.09 -0.40 -15.74
C LEU A 658 -4.48 -1.59 -14.87
N ASN A 659 -5.37 -2.43 -15.38
CA ASN A 659 -5.62 -3.75 -14.83
C ASN A 659 -4.46 -4.72 -15.15
N ILE A 660 -4.57 -5.96 -14.69
CA ILE A 660 -3.53 -6.99 -14.91
C ILE A 660 -3.31 -7.32 -16.39
N ASP A 661 -4.35 -7.19 -17.20
CA ASP A 661 -4.34 -7.43 -18.65
C ASP A 661 -3.73 -6.26 -19.44
N GLY A 662 -3.41 -5.15 -18.76
CA GLY A 662 -2.83 -3.95 -19.35
C GLY A 662 -3.88 -2.98 -19.93
N LEU A 663 -5.16 -3.17 -19.62
CA LEU A 663 -6.24 -2.28 -20.04
C LEU A 663 -6.43 -1.15 -19.02
N PRO A 664 -6.61 0.11 -19.47
CA PRO A 664 -6.85 1.23 -18.57
C PRO A 664 -8.22 1.13 -17.90
N LEU A 665 -8.28 1.33 -16.59
CA LEU A 665 -9.53 1.35 -15.82
C LEU A 665 -10.34 2.63 -16.12
N LYS A 666 -9.66 3.77 -16.22
CA LYS A 666 -10.31 5.07 -16.42
C LYS A 666 -9.37 6.05 -17.09
N ARG A 667 -9.80 6.63 -18.21
CA ARG A 667 -9.10 7.75 -18.84
C ARG A 667 -9.54 9.05 -18.18
N TYR A 668 -8.61 9.79 -17.58
CA TYR A 668 -8.90 11.13 -17.08
C TYR A 668 -9.02 12.11 -18.27
N PRO A 669 -10.16 12.78 -18.47
CA PRO A 669 -10.15 13.98 -19.29
C PRO A 669 -9.28 15.03 -18.60
N LEU A 670 -8.47 15.75 -19.36
CA LEU A 670 -7.75 16.91 -18.86
C LEU A 670 -8.79 17.99 -18.49
N LYS A 671 -9.23 18.01 -17.22
CA LYS A 671 -10.13 19.06 -16.72
C LYS A 671 -9.29 20.28 -16.36
N SER A 672 -9.08 21.15 -17.33
CA SER A 672 -8.56 22.50 -17.11
C SER A 672 -9.69 23.49 -17.27
N ASP A 673 -10.17 24.05 -16.17
CA ASP A 673 -11.16 25.10 -16.20
C ASP A 673 -10.43 26.45 -16.18
N LYS A 674 -10.64 27.31 -17.18
CA LYS A 674 -10.16 28.70 -17.13
C LYS A 674 -11.02 29.44 -16.12
N THR A 675 -10.55 29.53 -14.88
CA THR A 675 -11.31 30.13 -13.78
C THR A 675 -10.97 31.59 -13.54
N MET A 676 -9.83 32.07 -14.08
CA MET A 676 -9.34 33.44 -13.87
C MET A 676 -8.95 34.14 -15.18
N ASP A 677 -9.04 35.47 -15.18
CA ASP A 677 -8.45 36.30 -16.22
C ASP A 677 -6.91 36.23 -16.17
N GLU A 678 -6.32 35.76 -17.26
CA GLU A 678 -4.88 35.62 -17.45
C GLU A 678 -4.12 36.94 -17.29
N LYS A 679 -4.75 38.09 -17.64
CA LYS A 679 -4.14 39.42 -17.50
C LYS A 679 -3.95 39.78 -16.03
N ALA A 680 -4.99 39.58 -15.22
CA ALA A 680 -4.93 39.84 -13.78
C ALA A 680 -3.94 38.88 -13.10
N VAL A 681 -3.95 37.60 -13.47
CA VAL A 681 -2.99 36.60 -12.95
C VAL A 681 -1.56 36.96 -13.32
N TYR A 682 -1.31 37.42 -14.55
CA TYR A 682 0.01 37.90 -14.98
C TYR A 682 0.51 39.05 -14.11
N LEU A 683 -0.34 40.05 -13.82
CA LEU A 683 0.03 41.17 -12.95
C LEU A 683 0.36 40.71 -11.52
N VAL A 684 -0.39 39.75 -10.98
CA VAL A 684 -0.07 39.16 -9.67
C VAL A 684 1.24 38.37 -9.73
N ASN A 685 1.47 37.56 -10.77
CA ASN A 685 2.71 36.81 -10.96
C ASN A 685 3.93 37.74 -11.10
N TYR A 686 3.77 38.88 -11.78
CA TYR A 686 4.78 39.93 -11.82
C TYR A 686 5.06 40.50 -10.42
N ALA A 687 4.02 40.83 -9.65
CA ALA A 687 4.19 41.30 -8.27
C ALA A 687 4.87 40.24 -7.37
N LEU A 688 4.52 38.96 -7.53
CA LEU A 688 5.17 37.83 -6.86
C LEU A 688 6.63 37.64 -7.30
N ASN A 689 6.98 37.99 -8.54
CA ASN A 689 8.38 38.06 -8.95
C ASN A 689 9.13 39.15 -8.19
N GLN A 690 8.52 40.33 -8.01
CA GLN A 690 9.12 41.40 -7.21
C GLN A 690 9.30 41.01 -5.73
N VAL A 691 8.41 40.19 -5.16
CA VAL A 691 8.57 39.63 -3.81
C VAL A 691 9.89 38.86 -3.67
N THR A 692 10.30 38.10 -4.69
CA THR A 692 11.53 37.28 -4.67
C THR A 692 12.79 38.05 -5.09
N LYS A 693 12.65 39.14 -5.84
CA LYS A 693 13.77 40.00 -6.25
C LYS A 693 14.15 41.01 -5.16
N THR A 694 13.17 41.77 -4.66
CA THR A 694 13.42 42.91 -3.77
C THR A 694 12.54 42.93 -2.53
N GLY A 695 11.52 42.06 -2.46
CA GLY A 695 10.59 41.98 -1.34
C GLY A 695 10.98 41.00 -0.23
N THR A 696 9.96 40.44 0.43
CA THR A 696 10.13 39.58 1.61
C THR A 696 10.91 38.29 1.34
N ALA A 697 10.98 37.82 0.09
CA ALA A 697 11.71 36.61 -0.31
C ALA A 697 13.01 36.90 -1.08
N LYS A 698 13.57 38.12 -0.97
CA LYS A 698 14.78 38.57 -1.69
C LYS A 698 16.00 37.65 -1.58
N TYR A 699 16.09 36.82 -0.53
CA TYR A 699 17.14 35.82 -0.40
C TYR A 699 17.14 34.81 -1.56
N LEU A 700 15.96 34.42 -2.04
CA LEU A 700 15.81 33.48 -3.16
C LEU A 700 16.38 34.06 -4.46
N GLY A 701 16.04 35.31 -4.81
CA GLY A 701 16.57 35.96 -6.02
C GLY A 701 18.09 36.20 -6.00
N ARG A 702 18.71 36.27 -4.81
CA ARG A 702 20.18 36.34 -4.66
C ARG A 702 20.88 35.00 -4.81
N THR A 703 20.17 33.90 -4.56
CA THR A 703 20.76 32.55 -4.47
C THR A 703 20.44 31.69 -5.71
N ILE A 704 19.31 31.96 -6.37
CA ILE A 704 18.80 31.19 -7.50
C ILE A 704 18.80 32.09 -8.73
N LYS A 705 19.44 31.64 -9.83
CA LYS A 705 19.60 32.44 -11.07
C LYS A 705 18.32 32.57 -11.89
N GLN A 706 17.33 31.70 -11.65
CA GLN A 706 16.05 31.71 -12.35
C GLN A 706 15.13 32.84 -11.84
N ASN A 707 14.28 33.35 -12.71
CA ASN A 707 13.19 34.23 -12.31
C ASN A 707 12.14 33.43 -11.54
N LEU A 708 12.01 33.72 -10.25
CA LEU A 708 11.04 33.07 -9.37
C LEU A 708 9.86 33.99 -9.08
N ALA A 709 8.68 33.43 -8.94
CA ALA A 709 7.53 34.10 -8.33
C ALA A 709 7.19 33.36 -7.03
N GLY A 710 6.99 34.09 -5.94
CA GLY A 710 6.75 33.44 -4.66
C GLY A 710 6.22 34.37 -3.58
N LYS A 711 5.62 33.79 -2.55
CA LYS A 711 5.04 34.50 -1.42
C LYS A 711 5.54 33.90 -0.10
N THR A 712 5.81 34.76 0.87
CA THR A 712 6.09 34.38 2.25
C THR A 712 4.81 34.37 3.09
N GLY A 713 4.73 33.43 4.03
CA GLY A 713 3.66 33.31 5.01
C GLY A 713 4.21 33.23 6.43
N THR A 714 3.70 34.07 7.31
CA THR A 714 3.99 34.07 8.74
C THR A 714 2.66 34.21 9.47
N THR A 715 2.50 33.46 10.56
CA THR A 715 1.36 33.58 11.49
C THR A 715 1.86 34.21 12.78
N ASP A 716 0.95 34.86 13.50
CA ASP A 716 1.26 35.37 14.84
C ASP A 716 1.37 34.21 15.84
N ASN A 717 2.02 34.46 16.97
CA ASN A 717 2.20 33.48 18.05
C ASN A 717 1.16 33.63 19.15
#